data_AF-A0A450S226-F1
#
_entry.id   AF-A0A450S226-F1
#
_cell.length_a   1.000
_cell.length_b   1.000
_cell.length_c   1.000
_cell.angle_alpha   90.00
_cell.angle_beta   90.00
_cell.angle_gamma   90.00
#
_symmetry.space_group_name_H-M   'P 1'
#
loop_
_entity.id
_entity.type
_entity.pdbx_description
1 polymer ?
#
loop_
_entity_poly.entity_id
_entity_poly.type
_entity_poly.pdbx_seq_one_letter_code
_entity_poly.pdbx_strand_id
1 'polypeptide(L)'
;MREKEMKLTERILLYRKEIIDSPAKTKRGIRILLPDIDRHYYINLRTKLDPASEVGIRRDMWMYFPSSHCNEGTSSWPDPEKLKKIYSSNTLEDFNYKNETDQNYGFPFNKSGVAFLAVSEHNERFFEFADFKEFCRKSITHKLKEFFGPDGYRPQGYDEFLWGVEKNLIYDDFPDDKTWIYYPLSFRGIFISILLARIPTTKLDEVANTLPAISTSICEKLLSRYRELRKISPMLGVTDSMSALTLLSALAAQCQLNDVEREGRIIRFLPSKYAENHGEKRAYKVQIDSTLDCVEFDFPSDDTRWKERIRYFDVLWESASPMLYRFSETSRSRLASAKAAIMSRNLSHNIGSHALANPKLLQSLSKNINEETRANLNIFHQYLQNRLDYIARTLNPGTERPEPLFFVNELLNGFFRQAVLLETLLEDQGFGGEKILFHVRTRLTAHEWEGDKKGFGIYRLSRHNGDGGNGGETELRRFIRIDDSPEPEDTLIGVMGGMIGGQALYSFLENVMRNAAKYGANRAQETFRIRLDLRDAAPCETEDHKRYFVLEIRENLTDGNAPDGEKRGDKTKTVAEALRGHLDADLIDDKGEPISKGQGIQEMKMAAEFLSGGHLFKSDAESLACPDFQKTGECEADAYCRYIENGQKRKNGAQPLRCYAIESAESTNTGEIDSKNPVVYQLLIPKAILVGMVNTGPTQPKNYTDAIVGYGSVPELAGTGAAFGVILDSPELDEAGIGKRVQEIREHHNALPFRLMILAGSPDRTEKWKSNEFIRQMLAGYKTGDEEGSKNPVAFDYEKHLPACRLYIIESERLHGIFTSDAKPDASFLGTDGWNAALLMLYHHWLIAFKGVPHDNTWKLVIGFERSQDQVGKRWEEPLTLFDVGAQRKLAAKTITDQEPIDVHAAVEVHVCGRYEDIPWPAFSSKGANPFTTEPIDRQVEDYFPKRQGYVVFDNHGQAVSGLKKRAIHFGVRCIHEFSGKGNLSLFQSLESPPQEPFSFAWFLYSLLESALIDVAIIDERVAGAAAGPGILRALNRAGIFPAFNLRDNGNRTPLDPSLEAKLSDSITDGSKEQLQKEGVTLLPPAIDLACQKQNDVEKTVHPPNKNADKSNPIHPLDAVIIHEGVVDVVLGKSVWKKEGLERNLFALAPRVIRTSGRGSQPRHLSPRLPFMEFSELSETTYRALNKLILSKAVLGVFGPNEVKKEN
;
A
#
# COMPACT_ATOMS: atom_id res chain seq x y z
N MET A 1 -64.81 3.69 -5.37
CA MET A 1 -63.42 3.54 -4.89
C MET A 1 -63.16 4.37 -3.63
N ARG A 2 -63.20 5.71 -3.69
CA ARG A 2 -62.98 6.63 -2.55
C ARG A 2 -63.54 6.19 -1.19
N GLU A 3 -64.78 5.72 -1.12
CA GLU A 3 -65.36 5.25 0.15
C GLU A 3 -64.65 4.01 0.74
N LYS A 4 -64.17 3.08 -0.11
CA LYS A 4 -63.35 1.94 0.31
C LYS A 4 -61.95 2.38 0.73
N GLU A 5 -61.37 3.37 0.06
CA GLU A 5 -60.05 3.95 0.41
C GLU A 5 -60.14 4.70 1.75
N MET A 6 -61.23 5.42 1.99
CA MET A 6 -61.49 6.12 3.25
C MET A 6 -61.68 5.12 4.41
N LYS A 7 -62.48 4.07 4.21
CA LYS A 7 -62.63 2.97 5.18
C LYS A 7 -61.33 2.20 5.42
N LEU A 8 -60.50 1.98 4.40
CA LEU A 8 -59.17 1.38 4.57
C LEU A 8 -58.26 2.30 5.39
N THR A 9 -58.29 3.61 5.11
CA THR A 9 -57.54 4.62 5.86
C THR A 9 -57.98 4.67 7.32
N GLU A 10 -59.29 4.67 7.60
CA GLU A 10 -59.83 4.57 8.96
C GLU A 10 -59.39 3.28 9.67
N ARG A 11 -59.37 2.14 8.98
CA ARG A 11 -58.89 0.86 9.55
C ARG A 11 -57.38 0.86 9.80
N ILE A 12 -56.59 1.52 8.95
CA ILE A 12 -55.17 1.76 9.18
C ILE A 12 -54.97 2.70 10.38
N LEU A 13 -55.79 3.75 10.53
CA LEU A 13 -55.75 4.65 11.68
C LEU A 13 -56.20 3.96 12.98
N LEU A 14 -57.21 3.08 12.93
CA LEU A 14 -57.66 2.27 14.05
C LEU A 14 -56.57 1.26 14.46
N TYR A 15 -55.97 0.55 13.50
CA TYR A 15 -54.82 -0.33 13.72
C TYR A 15 -53.64 0.43 14.34
N ARG A 16 -53.33 1.63 13.83
CA ARG A 16 -52.31 2.52 14.40
C ARG A 16 -52.65 2.87 15.86
N LYS A 17 -53.90 3.23 16.16
CA LYS A 17 -54.36 3.61 17.51
C LYS A 17 -54.32 2.43 18.49
N GLU A 18 -54.89 1.27 18.13
CA GLU A 18 -54.90 0.08 19.00
C GLU A 18 -53.48 -0.43 19.35
N ILE A 19 -52.52 -0.28 18.42
CA ILE A 19 -51.10 -0.60 18.67
C ILE A 19 -50.42 0.41 19.61
N ILE A 20 -50.79 1.69 19.53
CA ILE A 20 -50.24 2.76 20.39
C ILE A 20 -50.79 2.62 21.82
N ASP A 21 -52.10 2.39 21.95
CA ASP A 21 -52.78 2.47 23.25
C ASP A 21 -52.54 1.25 24.17
N SER A 22 -52.22 0.06 23.63
CA SER A 22 -51.86 -1.10 24.47
C SER A 22 -51.14 -2.26 23.74
N PRO A 23 -49.79 -2.35 23.83
CA PRO A 23 -49.01 -3.46 23.25
C PRO A 23 -49.35 -4.85 23.82
N ALA A 24 -49.86 -4.92 25.06
CA ALA A 24 -50.26 -6.18 25.70
C ALA A 24 -51.66 -6.67 25.29
N LYS A 25 -52.49 -5.80 24.69
CA LYS A 25 -53.84 -6.14 24.20
C LYS A 25 -53.88 -6.42 22.69
N THR A 26 -52.73 -6.55 22.01
CA THR A 26 -52.64 -6.79 20.56
C THR A 26 -53.06 -8.22 20.17
N LYS A 27 -54.28 -8.63 20.52
CA LYS A 27 -54.93 -9.91 20.15
C LYS A 27 -55.41 -9.94 18.69
N ARG A 28 -55.17 -8.89 17.91
CA ARG A 28 -55.60 -8.76 16.51
C ARG A 28 -54.44 -8.19 15.67
N GLY A 29 -53.84 -9.05 14.85
CA GLY A 29 -52.70 -8.70 13.97
C GLY A 29 -53.15 -8.12 12.62
N ILE A 30 -52.58 -8.63 11.52
CA ILE A 30 -53.00 -8.30 10.14
C ILE A 30 -54.53 -8.37 9.93
N ARG A 31 -55.22 -9.21 10.71
CA ARG A 31 -56.69 -9.32 10.79
C ARG A 31 -57.45 -7.98 10.97
N ILE A 32 -56.85 -6.91 11.50
CA ILE A 32 -57.53 -5.60 11.55
C ILE A 32 -57.60 -4.96 10.16
N LEU A 33 -56.50 -5.06 9.40
CA LEU A 33 -56.35 -4.52 8.06
C LEU A 33 -57.07 -5.40 7.03
N LEU A 34 -56.98 -6.73 7.19
CA LEU A 34 -57.56 -7.76 6.32
C LEU A 34 -58.35 -8.75 7.19
N PRO A 35 -59.65 -8.51 7.45
CA PRO A 35 -60.43 -9.30 8.40
C PRO A 35 -60.64 -10.74 7.93
N ASP A 36 -60.55 -10.94 6.62
CA ASP A 36 -60.72 -12.20 5.93
C ASP A 36 -59.43 -13.07 5.98
N ILE A 37 -58.31 -12.58 6.55
CA ILE A 37 -57.10 -13.39 6.78
C ILE A 37 -57.28 -14.32 7.99
N ASP A 38 -57.45 -15.60 7.68
CA ASP A 38 -57.55 -16.70 8.63
C ASP A 38 -56.17 -17.01 9.24
N ARG A 39 -55.14 -17.27 8.42
CA ARG A 39 -53.76 -17.53 8.86
C ARG A 39 -52.76 -16.73 8.05
N HIS A 40 -51.58 -16.44 8.60
CA HIS A 40 -50.48 -15.86 7.83
C HIS A 40 -49.10 -16.12 8.43
N TYR A 41 -48.07 -16.12 7.57
CA TYR A 41 -46.65 -16.33 7.88
C TYR A 41 -45.81 -15.32 7.09
N TYR A 42 -44.61 -15.04 7.60
CA TYR A 42 -43.61 -14.24 6.89
C TYR A 42 -42.39 -15.13 6.61
N ILE A 43 -42.04 -15.30 5.33
CA ILE A 43 -40.84 -16.05 4.91
C ILE A 43 -39.77 -15.03 4.51
N ASN A 44 -38.64 -15.03 5.20
CA ASN A 44 -37.50 -14.14 4.97
C ASN A 44 -36.32 -14.93 4.37
N LEU A 45 -35.54 -14.25 3.52
CA LEU A 45 -34.25 -14.74 3.07
C LEU A 45 -33.16 -14.35 4.10
N ARG A 46 -32.17 -15.22 4.30
CA ARG A 46 -30.90 -14.95 5.00
C ARG A 46 -29.77 -15.43 4.12
N THR A 47 -28.67 -14.70 4.07
CA THR A 47 -27.44 -15.17 3.44
C THR A 47 -26.26 -14.83 4.33
N LYS A 48 -25.40 -15.81 4.55
CA LYS A 48 -24.17 -15.70 5.33
C LYS A 48 -23.00 -16.25 4.52
N LEU A 49 -21.79 -15.83 4.84
CA LEU A 49 -20.61 -16.59 4.43
C LEU A 49 -20.58 -17.90 5.20
N ASP A 50 -20.18 -18.96 4.51
CA ASP A 50 -19.98 -20.28 5.09
C ASP A 50 -18.71 -20.85 4.44
N PRO A 51 -17.52 -20.63 5.05
CA PRO A 51 -16.25 -21.08 4.48
C PRO A 51 -16.20 -22.59 4.24
N ALA A 52 -17.00 -23.37 4.96
CA ALA A 52 -17.11 -24.81 4.78
C ALA A 52 -18.03 -25.24 3.62
N SER A 53 -18.63 -24.29 2.89
CA SER A 53 -19.41 -24.57 1.68
C SER A 53 -18.55 -24.37 0.43
N GLU A 54 -18.73 -25.22 -0.59
CA GLU A 54 -17.95 -25.19 -1.84
C GLU A 54 -18.02 -23.83 -2.59
N VAL A 55 -19.10 -23.06 -2.39
CA VAL A 55 -19.31 -21.72 -2.96
C VAL A 55 -18.96 -20.58 -1.99
N GLY A 56 -18.47 -20.89 -0.78
CA GLY A 56 -18.12 -19.93 0.29
C GLY A 56 -19.30 -19.17 0.91
N ILE A 57 -20.53 -19.47 0.49
CA ILE A 57 -21.75 -18.72 0.81
C ILE A 57 -22.89 -19.71 1.07
N ARG A 58 -23.68 -19.43 2.11
CA ARG A 58 -24.90 -20.17 2.41
C ARG A 58 -26.09 -19.25 2.46
N ARG A 59 -27.08 -19.54 1.62
CA ARG A 59 -28.42 -18.99 1.71
C ARG A 59 -29.25 -19.89 2.62
N ASP A 60 -29.94 -19.33 3.60
CA ASP A 60 -30.89 -20.01 4.48
C ASP A 60 -32.26 -19.29 4.38
N MET A 61 -33.38 -19.98 4.58
CA MET A 61 -34.71 -19.33 4.71
C MET A 61 -35.23 -19.38 6.15
N TRP A 62 -35.96 -18.34 6.56
CA TRP A 62 -36.44 -18.17 7.94
C TRP A 62 -37.93 -17.81 7.94
N MET A 63 -38.76 -18.67 8.54
CA MET A 63 -40.21 -18.44 8.64
C MET A 63 -40.58 -17.90 10.03
N TYR A 64 -41.20 -16.73 10.07
CA TYR A 64 -41.69 -16.10 11.30
C TYR A 64 -43.20 -16.30 11.48
N PHE A 65 -43.57 -16.79 12.67
CA PHE A 65 -44.94 -17.03 13.09
C PHE A 65 -45.45 -15.87 13.96
N PRO A 66 -46.39 -15.03 13.47
CA PRO A 66 -46.93 -13.94 14.25
C PRO A 66 -47.83 -14.46 15.38
N SER A 67 -47.70 -13.88 16.58
CA SER A 67 -48.39 -14.26 17.82
C SER A 67 -49.92 -14.07 17.81
N SER A 68 -50.50 -13.58 16.72
CA SER A 68 -51.95 -13.36 16.56
C SER A 68 -52.79 -14.63 16.34
N HIS A 69 -52.17 -15.81 16.29
CA HIS A 69 -52.84 -17.08 15.95
C HIS A 69 -53.47 -17.83 17.12
N CYS A 70 -53.53 -17.22 18.31
CA CYS A 70 -53.93 -17.91 19.54
C CYS A 70 -55.30 -17.46 20.03
N ASN A 71 -56.33 -18.22 19.66
CA ASN A 71 -57.61 -18.36 20.36
C ASN A 71 -58.30 -19.63 19.82
N GLU A 72 -58.25 -20.72 20.58
CA GLU A 72 -59.44 -21.44 21.10
C GLU A 72 -59.09 -22.87 21.60
N GLY A 73 -59.76 -23.30 22.67
CA GLY A 73 -59.96 -24.72 22.94
C GLY A 73 -59.04 -25.37 23.98
N THR A 74 -57.91 -25.93 23.53
CA THR A 74 -57.21 -26.98 24.29
C THR A 74 -55.69 -26.82 24.33
N SER A 75 -55.11 -27.26 25.45
CA SER A 75 -53.66 -27.33 25.73
C SER A 75 -52.92 -28.27 24.76
N SER A 76 -51.65 -28.04 24.41
CA SER A 76 -50.62 -27.31 25.16
C SER A 76 -49.80 -26.34 24.30
N TRP A 77 -49.63 -25.11 24.80
CA TRP A 77 -48.73 -24.08 24.28
C TRP A 77 -47.37 -24.14 25.00
N PRO A 78 -46.26 -23.62 24.42
CA PRO A 78 -45.02 -23.47 25.18
C PRO A 78 -45.22 -22.55 26.39
N ASP A 79 -44.61 -22.94 27.51
CA ASP A 79 -44.72 -22.31 28.82
C ASP A 79 -44.52 -20.77 28.79
N PRO A 80 -45.45 -19.97 29.36
CA PRO A 80 -45.30 -18.52 29.50
C PRO A 80 -44.00 -18.06 30.18
N GLU A 81 -43.43 -18.82 31.10
CA GLU A 81 -42.12 -18.51 31.71
C GLU A 81 -40.95 -18.79 30.74
N LYS A 82 -41.04 -19.83 29.90
CA LYS A 82 -40.12 -20.01 28.75
C LYS A 82 -40.22 -18.85 27.77
N LEU A 83 -41.44 -18.33 27.50
CA LEU A 83 -41.64 -17.16 26.64
C LEU A 83 -41.06 -15.86 27.24
N LYS A 84 -41.10 -15.70 28.56
CA LYS A 84 -40.42 -14.61 29.28
C LYS A 84 -38.89 -14.67 29.15
N LYS A 85 -38.31 -15.89 29.17
CA LYS A 85 -36.89 -16.13 28.84
C LYS A 85 -36.58 -15.84 27.36
N ILE A 86 -37.47 -16.19 26.43
CA ILE A 86 -37.32 -15.90 25.00
C ILE A 86 -37.20 -14.38 24.74
N TYR A 87 -38.05 -13.55 25.36
CA TYR A 87 -38.01 -12.09 25.19
C TYR A 87 -36.82 -11.37 25.87
N SER A 88 -36.01 -12.06 26.68
CA SER A 88 -34.86 -11.50 27.39
C SER A 88 -33.49 -11.93 26.84
N SER A 89 -33.46 -12.54 25.65
CA SER A 89 -32.24 -12.99 24.97
C SER A 89 -31.59 -11.86 24.15
N ASN A 90 -30.27 -11.71 24.25
CA ASN A 90 -29.55 -10.53 23.70
C ASN A 90 -28.95 -10.72 22.29
N THR A 91 -28.82 -11.97 21.81
CA THR A 91 -28.36 -12.33 20.46
C THR A 91 -29.13 -13.53 19.91
N LEU A 92 -28.98 -13.83 18.62
CA LEU A 92 -29.67 -14.95 17.96
C LEU A 92 -29.03 -16.31 18.31
N GLU A 93 -27.70 -16.38 18.48
CA GLU A 93 -27.03 -17.55 19.09
C GLU A 93 -27.58 -17.84 20.49
N ASP A 94 -27.79 -16.81 21.32
CA ASP A 94 -28.26 -16.98 22.70
C ASP A 94 -29.73 -17.45 22.75
N PHE A 95 -30.54 -17.09 21.73
CA PHE A 95 -31.88 -17.63 21.51
C PHE A 95 -31.85 -19.10 21.05
N ASN A 96 -30.90 -19.50 20.21
CA ASN A 96 -30.77 -20.89 19.74
C ASN A 96 -30.16 -21.79 20.84
N TYR A 97 -29.09 -21.35 21.50
CA TYR A 97 -28.35 -22.09 22.53
C TYR A 97 -29.20 -22.39 23.79
N LYS A 98 -30.14 -21.50 24.13
CA LYS A 98 -31.07 -21.71 25.26
C LYS A 98 -32.29 -22.57 24.93
N ASN A 99 -32.46 -22.97 23.67
CA ASN A 99 -33.41 -24.00 23.28
C ASN A 99 -32.63 -25.32 23.16
N GLU A 100 -32.65 -26.14 24.22
CA GLU A 100 -31.88 -27.38 24.39
C GLU A 100 -32.24 -28.51 23.39
N THR A 101 -31.92 -28.30 22.12
CA THR A 101 -31.74 -29.33 21.10
C THR A 101 -30.52 -28.95 20.28
N ASP A 102 -29.48 -29.79 20.25
CA ASP A 102 -28.20 -29.60 19.53
C ASP A 102 -28.31 -29.53 17.99
N GLN A 103 -29.49 -29.21 17.47
CA GLN A 103 -29.77 -29.09 16.05
C GLN A 103 -29.80 -27.61 15.66
N ASN A 104 -28.67 -27.15 15.11
CA ASN A 104 -28.61 -25.90 14.35
C ASN A 104 -29.61 -25.98 13.18
N TYR A 105 -30.77 -25.32 13.28
CA TYR A 105 -31.74 -25.15 12.17
C TYR A 105 -31.25 -24.16 11.09
N GLY A 106 -29.99 -24.29 10.67
CA GLY A 106 -29.53 -23.82 9.37
C GLY A 106 -29.62 -24.99 8.40
N PHE A 107 -30.13 -24.76 7.19
CA PHE A 107 -30.40 -25.83 6.23
C PHE A 107 -29.58 -25.60 4.94
N PRO A 108 -28.83 -26.58 4.41
CA PRO A 108 -28.15 -26.42 3.13
C PRO A 108 -29.21 -26.42 1.99
N PHE A 109 -29.44 -25.24 1.42
CA PHE A 109 -30.63 -24.93 0.61
C PHE A 109 -30.47 -25.11 -0.91
N ASN A 110 -29.42 -25.80 -1.39
CA ASN A 110 -29.06 -25.93 -2.82
C ASN A 110 -30.06 -26.73 -3.70
N LYS A 111 -31.26 -27.06 -3.19
CA LYS A 111 -32.32 -27.78 -3.92
C LYS A 111 -33.73 -27.21 -3.76
N SER A 112 -33.96 -26.23 -2.89
CA SER A 112 -35.33 -25.80 -2.53
C SER A 112 -35.85 -24.68 -3.44
N GLY A 113 -36.11 -25.02 -4.71
CA GLY A 113 -36.51 -24.05 -5.72
C GLY A 113 -37.79 -23.27 -5.42
N VAL A 114 -38.77 -23.83 -4.68
CA VAL A 114 -40.15 -23.33 -4.67
C VAL A 114 -40.31 -21.86 -4.28
N ALA A 115 -39.69 -21.39 -3.19
CA ALA A 115 -39.85 -19.99 -2.75
C ALA A 115 -39.04 -19.01 -3.59
N PHE A 116 -37.83 -19.40 -4.03
CA PHE A 116 -36.98 -18.58 -4.88
C PHE A 116 -37.54 -18.49 -6.31
N LEU A 117 -38.01 -19.60 -6.90
CA LEU A 117 -38.79 -19.58 -8.14
C LEU A 117 -40.08 -18.79 -7.96
N ALA A 118 -40.84 -18.93 -6.86
CA ALA A 118 -42.04 -18.12 -6.65
C ALA A 118 -41.69 -16.62 -6.69
N VAL A 119 -40.66 -16.17 -5.97
CA VAL A 119 -40.20 -14.76 -6.02
C VAL A 119 -39.74 -14.36 -7.43
N SER A 120 -38.95 -15.20 -8.10
CA SER A 120 -38.34 -14.88 -9.40
C SER A 120 -39.32 -14.98 -10.59
N GLU A 121 -40.32 -15.85 -10.52
CA GLU A 121 -41.45 -15.97 -11.46
C GLU A 121 -42.54 -14.92 -11.17
N HIS A 122 -42.74 -14.50 -9.92
CA HIS A 122 -43.72 -13.45 -9.59
C HIS A 122 -43.25 -12.08 -10.04
N ASN A 123 -41.95 -11.79 -9.94
CA ASN A 123 -41.39 -10.54 -10.48
C ASN A 123 -41.63 -10.39 -11.99
N GLU A 124 -41.67 -11.47 -12.78
CA GLU A 124 -42.02 -11.39 -14.22
C GLU A 124 -43.46 -10.93 -14.49
N ARG A 125 -44.37 -11.12 -13.52
CA ARG A 125 -45.80 -10.82 -13.68
C ARG A 125 -46.23 -9.52 -13.02
N PHE A 126 -45.32 -8.83 -12.34
CA PHE A 126 -45.62 -7.59 -11.60
C PHE A 126 -45.65 -6.33 -12.50
N PHE A 127 -46.52 -6.37 -13.51
CA PHE A 127 -47.08 -5.17 -14.13
C PHE A 127 -48.61 -5.21 -14.30
N GLU A 128 -49.23 -6.41 -14.34
CA GLU A 128 -50.68 -6.56 -14.51
C GLU A 128 -51.33 -7.22 -13.29
N PHE A 129 -52.18 -6.45 -12.58
CA PHE A 129 -52.89 -6.91 -11.38
C PHE A 129 -53.85 -8.10 -11.65
N ALA A 130 -54.22 -8.33 -12.91
CA ALA A 130 -55.00 -9.50 -13.32
C ALA A 130 -54.23 -10.82 -13.16
N ASP A 131 -52.94 -10.85 -13.50
CA ASP A 131 -52.14 -12.08 -13.53
C ASP A 131 -51.83 -12.64 -12.15
N PHE A 132 -51.67 -11.75 -11.16
CA PHE A 132 -51.55 -12.13 -9.74
C PHE A 132 -52.79 -12.88 -9.24
N LYS A 133 -53.99 -12.44 -9.65
CA LYS A 133 -55.25 -13.12 -9.30
C LYS A 133 -55.34 -14.48 -9.97
N GLU A 134 -54.98 -14.57 -11.24
CA GLU A 134 -55.05 -15.80 -12.01
C GLU A 134 -54.12 -16.87 -11.42
N PHE A 135 -52.90 -16.46 -11.03
CA PHE A 135 -51.96 -17.33 -10.31
C PHE A 135 -52.53 -17.85 -8.98
N CYS A 136 -53.10 -16.95 -8.16
CA CYS A 136 -53.71 -17.31 -6.87
C CYS A 136 -54.96 -18.21 -7.01
N ARG A 137 -55.63 -18.18 -8.17
CA ARG A 137 -56.81 -19.03 -8.46
C ARG A 137 -56.44 -20.40 -9.02
N LYS A 138 -55.43 -20.50 -9.88
CA LYS A 138 -55.21 -21.70 -10.73
C LYS A 138 -53.92 -22.46 -10.46
N SER A 139 -52.86 -21.82 -9.98
CA SER A 139 -51.50 -22.39 -10.09
C SER A 139 -50.85 -22.82 -8.79
N ILE A 140 -51.21 -22.26 -7.64
CA ILE A 140 -50.50 -22.52 -6.36
C ILE A 140 -50.64 -23.98 -5.94
N THR A 141 -51.87 -24.43 -5.68
CA THR A 141 -52.14 -25.82 -5.22
C THR A 141 -51.66 -26.85 -6.26
N HIS A 142 -51.73 -26.53 -7.55
CA HIS A 142 -51.23 -27.40 -8.62
C HIS A 142 -49.70 -27.50 -8.62
N LYS A 143 -48.97 -26.37 -8.65
CA LYS A 143 -47.50 -26.38 -8.64
C LYS A 143 -46.93 -26.97 -7.35
N LEU A 144 -47.58 -26.77 -6.20
CA LEU A 144 -47.13 -27.39 -4.95
C LEU A 144 -47.37 -28.91 -4.94
N LYS A 145 -48.43 -29.40 -5.61
CA LYS A 145 -48.66 -30.82 -5.91
C LYS A 145 -47.67 -31.39 -6.93
N GLU A 146 -47.16 -30.56 -7.84
CA GLU A 146 -46.08 -30.91 -8.75
C GLU A 146 -44.73 -31.03 -8.03
N PHE A 147 -44.42 -30.13 -7.09
CA PHE A 147 -43.15 -30.12 -6.35
C PHE A 147 -43.03 -31.19 -5.25
N PHE A 148 -44.11 -31.53 -4.54
CA PHE A 148 -44.10 -32.51 -3.45
C PHE A 148 -44.83 -33.83 -3.79
N GLY A 149 -45.22 -34.00 -5.06
CA GLY A 149 -46.01 -35.12 -5.55
C GLY A 149 -47.51 -35.01 -5.19
N PRO A 150 -48.42 -35.67 -5.94
CA PRO A 150 -49.87 -35.51 -5.77
C PRO A 150 -50.36 -35.89 -4.36
N ASP A 151 -49.67 -36.82 -3.70
CA ASP A 151 -49.98 -37.35 -2.37
C ASP A 151 -49.17 -36.67 -1.23
N GLY A 152 -48.33 -35.69 -1.57
CA GLY A 152 -47.52 -34.93 -0.61
C GLY A 152 -46.50 -35.80 0.14
N TYR A 153 -45.77 -36.68 -0.55
CA TYR A 153 -44.72 -37.50 0.06
C TYR A 153 -43.49 -36.67 0.44
N ARG A 154 -42.79 -37.07 1.52
CA ARG A 154 -41.56 -36.40 1.96
C ARG A 154 -40.41 -36.75 1.02
N PRO A 155 -39.76 -35.77 0.36
CA PRO A 155 -38.56 -36.06 -0.44
C PRO A 155 -37.45 -36.65 0.44
N GLN A 156 -36.63 -37.56 -0.11
CA GLN A 156 -35.55 -38.18 0.65
C GLN A 156 -34.50 -37.14 1.05
N GLY A 157 -34.22 -37.03 2.35
CA GLY A 157 -33.37 -35.98 2.93
C GLY A 157 -34.09 -34.66 3.25
N TYR A 158 -35.39 -34.55 2.97
CA TYR A 158 -36.21 -33.43 3.44
C TYR A 158 -36.55 -33.59 4.93
N ASP A 159 -36.56 -32.49 5.66
CA ASP A 159 -36.82 -32.49 7.11
C ASP A 159 -38.27 -32.89 7.44
N GLU A 160 -38.45 -33.65 8.51
CA GLU A 160 -39.76 -34.20 8.88
C GLU A 160 -40.71 -33.16 9.46
N PHE A 161 -40.18 -32.20 10.22
CA PHE A 161 -40.97 -31.11 10.79
C PHE A 161 -41.37 -30.11 9.71
N LEU A 162 -40.45 -29.71 8.83
CA LEU A 162 -40.77 -28.84 7.68
C LEU A 162 -41.75 -29.51 6.73
N TRP A 163 -41.55 -30.79 6.40
CA TRP A 163 -42.55 -31.54 5.64
C TRP A 163 -43.90 -31.60 6.36
N GLY A 164 -43.92 -31.82 7.68
CA GLY A 164 -45.16 -31.79 8.45
C GLY A 164 -45.86 -30.41 8.43
N VAL A 165 -45.10 -29.32 8.57
CA VAL A 165 -45.63 -27.95 8.48
C VAL A 165 -46.15 -27.65 7.08
N GLU A 166 -45.35 -27.89 6.04
CA GLU A 166 -45.73 -27.63 4.65
C GLU A 166 -46.86 -28.56 4.19
N LYS A 167 -46.86 -29.82 4.60
CA LYS A 167 -47.97 -30.75 4.35
C LYS A 167 -49.26 -30.27 5.00
N ASN A 168 -49.23 -29.88 6.27
CA ASN A 168 -50.41 -29.36 6.97
C ASN A 168 -50.82 -27.95 6.49
N LEU A 169 -49.99 -27.28 5.68
CA LEU A 169 -50.33 -26.03 4.99
C LEU A 169 -50.94 -26.26 3.60
N ILE A 170 -50.52 -27.31 2.89
CA ILE A 170 -50.74 -27.50 1.45
C ILE A 170 -51.69 -28.69 1.14
N TYR A 171 -51.72 -29.72 2.00
CA TYR A 171 -52.38 -31.01 1.78
C TYR A 171 -53.41 -31.42 2.84
N ASP A 172 -53.45 -30.77 4.01
CA ASP A 172 -54.62 -30.91 4.88
C ASP A 172 -55.82 -30.28 4.17
N ASP A 173 -56.84 -31.09 3.85
CA ASP A 173 -58.06 -30.64 3.18
C ASP A 173 -58.82 -29.63 4.06
N PHE A 174 -58.54 -28.35 3.81
CA PHE A 174 -59.39 -27.26 4.26
C PHE A 174 -60.61 -27.16 3.32
N PRO A 175 -61.78 -26.70 3.82
CA PRO A 175 -62.96 -26.55 2.97
C PRO A 175 -62.66 -25.72 1.72
N ASP A 176 -63.25 -26.12 0.58
CA ASP A 176 -63.05 -25.55 -0.76
C ASP A 176 -63.32 -24.03 -0.86
N ASP A 177 -63.87 -23.42 0.20
CA ASP A 177 -64.19 -22.01 0.29
C ASP A 177 -62.97 -21.10 0.57
N LYS A 178 -61.75 -21.65 0.73
CA LYS A 178 -60.53 -20.89 1.06
C LYS A 178 -59.33 -21.18 0.14
N THR A 179 -58.46 -20.18 -0.01
CA THR A 179 -57.21 -20.25 -0.78
C THR A 179 -56.04 -19.59 -0.03
N TRP A 180 -54.81 -19.99 -0.36
CA TRP A 180 -53.59 -19.31 0.07
C TRP A 180 -53.16 -18.27 -0.97
N ILE A 181 -52.81 -17.08 -0.49
CA ILE A 181 -52.17 -16.02 -1.28
C ILE A 181 -50.72 -15.88 -0.82
N TYR A 182 -49.82 -15.74 -1.80
CA TYR A 182 -48.40 -15.50 -1.57
C TYR A 182 -48.14 -14.07 -2.04
N TYR A 183 -48.22 -13.11 -1.12
CA TYR A 183 -48.08 -11.70 -1.46
C TYR A 183 -46.66 -11.21 -1.16
N PRO A 184 -45.94 -10.62 -2.13
CA PRO A 184 -44.60 -10.15 -1.89
C PRO A 184 -44.58 -8.84 -1.09
N LEU A 185 -43.87 -8.82 0.05
CA LEU A 185 -43.61 -7.60 0.81
C LEU A 185 -42.35 -6.92 0.25
N SER A 186 -42.60 -5.99 -0.66
CA SER A 186 -41.61 -5.10 -1.26
C SER A 186 -41.44 -3.80 -0.45
N PHE A 187 -40.22 -3.46 -0.07
CA PHE A 187 -39.85 -2.15 0.46
C PHE A 187 -39.11 -1.36 -0.61
N ARG A 188 -39.66 -0.22 -1.05
CA ARG A 188 -39.09 0.59 -2.15
C ARG A 188 -38.78 -0.23 -3.41
N GLY A 189 -39.64 -1.20 -3.73
CA GLY A 189 -39.42 -2.14 -4.84
C GLY A 189 -38.53 -3.34 -4.51
N ILE A 190 -37.70 -3.28 -3.46
CA ILE A 190 -36.83 -4.38 -3.03
C ILE A 190 -37.66 -5.41 -2.24
N PHE A 191 -37.69 -6.63 -2.73
CA PHE A 191 -38.33 -7.77 -2.08
C PHE A 191 -37.64 -8.16 -0.76
N ILE A 192 -38.37 -8.17 0.36
CA ILE A 192 -37.85 -8.57 1.69
C ILE A 192 -38.41 -9.91 2.16
N SER A 193 -39.72 -10.09 2.06
CA SER A 193 -40.44 -11.18 2.73
C SER A 193 -41.64 -11.64 1.92
N ILE A 194 -41.95 -12.94 1.90
CA ILE A 194 -43.23 -13.44 1.40
C ILE A 194 -44.25 -13.37 2.55
N LEU A 195 -45.35 -12.63 2.38
CA LEU A 195 -46.55 -12.82 3.19
C LEU A 195 -47.35 -13.97 2.61
N LEU A 196 -47.25 -15.14 3.23
CA LEU A 196 -48.16 -16.25 2.96
C LEU A 196 -49.41 -16.05 3.82
N ALA A 197 -50.61 -15.98 3.24
CA ALA A 197 -51.86 -15.78 3.98
C ALA A 197 -53.04 -16.60 3.46
N ARG A 198 -53.90 -17.11 4.34
CA ARG A 198 -55.11 -17.88 3.99
C ARG A 198 -56.34 -17.01 4.07
N ILE A 199 -57.16 -17.01 3.03
CA ILE A 199 -58.38 -16.20 2.91
C ILE A 199 -59.52 -16.99 2.25
N PRO A 200 -60.80 -16.63 2.48
CA PRO A 200 -61.90 -17.13 1.67
C PRO A 200 -61.71 -16.80 0.18
N THR A 201 -61.97 -17.75 -0.70
CA THR A 201 -61.89 -17.63 -2.16
C THR A 201 -62.85 -16.54 -2.67
N THR A 202 -64.01 -16.38 -2.02
CA THR A 202 -64.98 -15.29 -2.26
C THR A 202 -64.45 -13.89 -1.91
N LYS A 203 -63.37 -13.81 -1.11
CA LYS A 203 -62.71 -12.57 -0.68
C LYS A 203 -61.38 -12.31 -1.39
N LEU A 204 -60.94 -13.21 -2.28
CA LEU A 204 -59.67 -13.10 -2.99
C LEU A 204 -59.50 -11.76 -3.71
N ASP A 205 -60.51 -11.29 -4.45
CA ASP A 205 -60.43 -9.99 -5.12
C ASP A 205 -60.30 -8.83 -4.13
N GLU A 206 -61.03 -8.84 -3.01
CA GLU A 206 -61.00 -7.75 -2.02
C GLU A 206 -59.65 -7.66 -1.31
N VAL A 207 -59.08 -8.80 -0.93
CA VAL A 207 -57.78 -8.88 -0.28
C VAL A 207 -56.65 -8.58 -1.28
N ALA A 208 -56.68 -9.13 -2.49
CA ALA A 208 -55.69 -8.83 -3.52
C ALA A 208 -55.62 -7.33 -3.85
N ASN A 209 -56.78 -6.65 -3.96
CA ASN A 209 -56.85 -5.20 -4.22
C ASN A 209 -56.24 -4.35 -3.09
N THR A 210 -56.22 -4.84 -1.85
CA THR A 210 -55.82 -4.06 -0.67
C THR A 210 -54.40 -4.38 -0.19
N LEU A 211 -53.88 -5.56 -0.53
CA LEU A 211 -52.52 -6.00 -0.20
C LEU A 211 -51.39 -5.03 -0.60
N PRO A 212 -51.40 -4.33 -1.75
CA PRO A 212 -50.32 -3.38 -2.08
C PRO A 212 -50.22 -2.20 -1.09
N ALA A 213 -51.34 -1.55 -0.80
CA ALA A 213 -51.39 -0.43 0.16
C ALA A 213 -51.05 -0.89 1.59
N ILE A 214 -51.44 -2.12 1.93
CA ILE A 214 -51.18 -2.74 3.24
C ILE A 214 -49.72 -3.16 3.37
N SER A 215 -49.10 -3.70 2.32
CA SER A 215 -47.67 -4.02 2.26
C SER A 215 -46.83 -2.78 2.49
N THR A 216 -47.09 -1.69 1.75
CA THR A 216 -46.44 -0.39 1.97
C THR A 216 -46.62 0.09 3.40
N SER A 217 -47.83 0.03 3.95
CA SER A 217 -48.13 0.44 5.34
C SER A 217 -47.46 -0.44 6.40
N ILE A 218 -47.35 -1.75 6.17
CA ILE A 218 -46.68 -2.71 7.05
C ILE A 218 -45.18 -2.44 7.02
N CYS A 219 -44.58 -2.30 5.83
CA CYS A 219 -43.19 -1.91 5.67
C CYS A 219 -42.93 -0.61 6.42
N GLU A 220 -43.63 0.49 6.12
CA GLU A 220 -43.51 1.77 6.83
C GLU A 220 -43.62 1.65 8.36
N LYS A 221 -44.53 0.81 8.87
CA LYS A 221 -44.69 0.64 10.31
C LYS A 221 -43.59 -0.23 10.94
N LEU A 222 -43.07 -1.23 10.23
CA LEU A 222 -41.86 -1.96 10.63
C LEU A 222 -40.67 -0.99 10.71
N LEU A 223 -40.45 -0.14 9.69
CA LEU A 223 -39.42 0.92 9.72
C LEU A 223 -39.59 1.84 10.94
N SER A 224 -40.82 2.26 11.25
CA SER A 224 -41.14 3.10 12.40
C SER A 224 -40.85 2.44 13.75
N ARG A 225 -41.00 1.12 13.89
CA ARG A 225 -40.80 0.40 15.16
C ARG A 225 -39.36 -0.05 15.36
N TYR A 226 -38.67 -0.43 14.29
CA TYR A 226 -37.25 -0.82 14.33
C TYR A 226 -36.27 0.37 14.42
N ARG A 227 -36.74 1.62 14.27
CA ARG A 227 -35.95 2.81 14.67
C ARG A 227 -35.58 2.82 16.16
N GLU A 228 -36.48 2.30 17.01
CA GLU A 228 -36.22 2.11 18.45
C GLU A 228 -35.36 0.86 18.70
N LEU A 229 -35.60 -0.22 17.94
CA LEU A 229 -34.92 -1.51 18.05
C LEU A 229 -33.82 -1.68 16.99
N ARG A 230 -32.69 -0.97 17.17
CA ARG A 230 -31.52 -0.89 16.26
C ARG A 230 -30.83 -2.22 15.83
N LYS A 231 -31.34 -3.41 16.19
CA LYS A 231 -30.56 -4.67 16.19
C LYS A 231 -31.08 -5.84 15.32
N ILE A 232 -32.29 -5.80 14.74
CA ILE A 232 -32.94 -7.04 14.25
C ILE A 232 -33.71 -6.93 12.91
N SER A 233 -33.54 -5.86 12.11
CA SER A 233 -34.17 -5.79 10.77
C SER A 233 -33.12 -5.67 9.66
N PRO A 234 -32.97 -6.69 8.79
CA PRO A 234 -31.93 -6.74 7.76
C PRO A 234 -31.93 -5.57 6.75
N MET A 235 -33.03 -4.82 6.64
CA MET A 235 -33.23 -3.77 5.65
C MET A 235 -33.29 -2.35 6.24
N LEU A 236 -32.93 -2.19 7.52
CA LEU A 236 -32.90 -0.90 8.22
C LEU A 236 -31.54 -0.53 8.79
N GLY A 237 -30.72 -1.54 9.03
CA GLY A 237 -29.30 -1.39 9.29
C GLY A 237 -28.59 -2.53 8.60
N VAL A 238 -27.90 -2.23 7.50
CA VAL A 238 -26.80 -3.09 7.05
C VAL A 238 -25.67 -2.83 8.05
N THR A 239 -25.64 -3.63 9.12
CA THR A 239 -24.78 -3.43 10.31
C THR A 239 -23.60 -4.37 10.39
N ASP A 240 -23.68 -5.46 9.63
CA ASP A 240 -22.85 -6.65 9.65
C ASP A 240 -22.83 -7.28 8.25
N SER A 241 -21.84 -8.15 8.00
CA SER A 241 -21.60 -8.77 6.69
C SER A 241 -22.79 -9.61 6.21
N MET A 242 -23.53 -10.20 7.14
CA MET A 242 -24.67 -11.07 6.88
C MET A 242 -25.90 -10.31 6.37
N SER A 243 -26.27 -9.19 7.01
CA SER A 243 -27.33 -8.31 6.53
C SER A 243 -27.00 -7.73 5.16
N ALA A 244 -25.72 -7.42 4.91
CA ALA A 244 -25.25 -6.96 3.60
C ALA A 244 -25.39 -8.03 2.50
N LEU A 245 -24.92 -9.25 2.75
CA LEU A 245 -25.06 -10.38 1.82
C LEU A 245 -26.51 -10.81 1.59
N THR A 246 -27.34 -10.69 2.63
CA THR A 246 -28.78 -10.95 2.53
C THR A 246 -29.45 -9.93 1.60
N LEU A 247 -29.10 -8.64 1.71
CA LEU A 247 -29.58 -7.60 0.79
C LEU A 247 -29.10 -7.85 -0.65
N LEU A 248 -27.81 -8.13 -0.84
CA LEU A 248 -27.25 -8.45 -2.17
C LEU A 248 -27.93 -9.67 -2.81
N SER A 249 -28.14 -10.73 -2.03
CA SER A 249 -28.81 -11.95 -2.51
C SER A 249 -30.29 -11.73 -2.80
N ALA A 250 -30.95 -10.82 -2.08
CA ALA A 250 -32.32 -10.40 -2.39
C ALA A 250 -32.40 -9.61 -3.70
N LEU A 251 -31.42 -8.74 -3.99
CA LEU A 251 -31.31 -8.04 -5.29
C LEU A 251 -31.09 -9.05 -6.43
N ALA A 252 -30.13 -9.96 -6.26
CA ALA A 252 -29.84 -11.03 -7.21
C ALA A 252 -31.08 -11.89 -7.54
N ALA A 253 -31.80 -12.34 -6.49
CA ALA A 253 -33.02 -13.14 -6.60
C ALA A 253 -34.12 -12.47 -7.46
N GLN A 254 -34.33 -11.17 -7.23
CA GLN A 254 -35.33 -10.37 -7.95
C GLN A 254 -35.03 -10.26 -9.45
N CYS A 255 -33.77 -10.45 -9.82
CA CYS A 255 -33.25 -10.40 -11.18
C CYS A 255 -32.95 -11.79 -11.77
N GLN A 256 -33.39 -12.88 -11.12
CA GLN A 256 -33.16 -14.28 -11.52
C GLN A 256 -31.68 -14.74 -11.50
N LEU A 257 -30.83 -14.02 -10.78
CA LEU A 257 -29.44 -14.39 -10.52
C LEU A 257 -29.39 -15.32 -9.30
N ASN A 258 -29.93 -16.51 -9.52
CA ASN A 258 -30.25 -17.50 -8.49
C ASN A 258 -29.04 -18.29 -8.00
N ASP A 259 -27.98 -18.39 -8.80
CA ASP A 259 -26.75 -19.06 -8.40
C ASP A 259 -25.77 -18.04 -7.81
N VAL A 260 -24.76 -18.54 -7.09
CA VAL A 260 -23.73 -17.69 -6.51
C VAL A 260 -22.39 -18.41 -6.48
N GLU A 261 -21.35 -17.71 -6.89
CA GLU A 261 -19.97 -18.18 -6.89
C GLU A 261 -19.09 -17.20 -6.14
N ARG A 262 -18.01 -17.71 -5.54
CA ARG A 262 -17.00 -16.89 -4.89
C ARG A 262 -15.64 -17.11 -5.55
N GLU A 263 -15.08 -16.07 -6.12
CA GLU A 263 -13.71 -16.05 -6.66
C GLU A 263 -12.86 -15.06 -5.88
N GLY A 264 -12.16 -15.56 -4.86
CA GLY A 264 -11.33 -14.75 -3.97
C GLY A 264 -12.15 -13.69 -3.23
N ARG A 265 -11.98 -12.42 -3.63
CA ARG A 265 -12.68 -11.25 -3.06
C ARG A 265 -13.95 -10.84 -3.80
N ILE A 266 -14.30 -11.59 -4.84
CA ILE A 266 -15.45 -11.34 -5.70
C ILE A 266 -16.54 -12.37 -5.36
N ILE A 267 -17.77 -11.89 -5.13
CA ILE A 267 -18.98 -12.74 -5.20
C ILE A 267 -19.70 -12.45 -6.50
N ARG A 268 -19.91 -13.47 -7.32
CA ARG A 268 -20.72 -13.40 -8.54
C ARG A 268 -22.10 -13.96 -8.29
N PHE A 269 -23.12 -13.26 -8.73
CA PHE A 269 -24.49 -13.74 -8.81
C PHE A 269 -24.83 -14.07 -10.26
N LEU A 270 -25.20 -15.34 -10.50
CA LEU A 270 -25.31 -15.93 -11.84
C LEU A 270 -26.72 -16.51 -12.11
N PRO A 271 -27.14 -16.60 -13.38
CA PRO A 271 -28.41 -17.21 -13.77
C PRO A 271 -28.30 -18.75 -13.87
N SER A 272 -29.20 -19.47 -13.20
CA SER A 272 -29.10 -20.94 -13.00
C SER A 272 -29.34 -21.83 -14.23
N LYS A 273 -29.36 -21.26 -15.44
CA LYS A 273 -29.55 -21.99 -16.70
C LYS A 273 -28.56 -21.59 -17.81
N TYR A 274 -27.66 -20.63 -17.56
CA TYR A 274 -26.84 -20.01 -18.60
C TYR A 274 -25.39 -19.76 -18.15
N ALA A 275 -24.77 -20.74 -17.49
CA ALA A 275 -23.41 -20.62 -16.97
C ALA A 275 -22.33 -20.36 -18.04
N GLU A 276 -22.59 -20.68 -19.32
CA GLU A 276 -21.60 -20.59 -20.40
C GLU A 276 -21.69 -19.30 -21.27
N ASN A 277 -22.82 -18.57 -21.24
CA ASN A 277 -23.02 -17.33 -22.01
C ASN A 277 -22.98 -16.09 -21.09
N HIS A 278 -21.76 -15.63 -20.77
CA HIS A 278 -21.55 -14.36 -20.06
C HIS A 278 -21.94 -13.17 -20.96
N GLY A 279 -22.96 -12.41 -20.56
CA GLY A 279 -23.41 -11.21 -21.27
C GLY A 279 -22.95 -9.90 -20.62
N GLU A 280 -23.90 -9.02 -20.31
CA GLU A 280 -23.63 -7.73 -19.66
C GLU A 280 -23.35 -7.93 -18.16
N LYS A 281 -22.23 -7.39 -17.69
CA LYS A 281 -21.73 -7.57 -16.33
C LYS A 281 -21.82 -6.27 -15.52
N ARG A 282 -22.39 -6.34 -14.31
CA ARG A 282 -22.44 -5.23 -13.36
C ARG A 282 -21.56 -5.55 -12.16
N ALA A 283 -20.46 -4.82 -11.99
CA ALA A 283 -19.49 -5.01 -10.91
C ALA A 283 -19.44 -3.80 -9.97
N TYR A 284 -19.55 -4.04 -8.66
CA TYR A 284 -19.60 -3.00 -7.64
C TYR A 284 -18.60 -3.23 -6.52
N LYS A 285 -17.88 -2.17 -6.13
CA LYS A 285 -16.91 -2.20 -5.02
C LYS A 285 -17.63 -1.97 -3.68
N VAL A 286 -18.20 -3.04 -3.14
CA VAL A 286 -18.82 -3.07 -1.82
C VAL A 286 -17.99 -3.98 -0.91
N GLN A 287 -17.26 -3.38 0.04
CA GLN A 287 -16.58 -4.16 1.07
C GLN A 287 -17.59 -4.71 2.07
N ILE A 288 -17.71 -6.04 2.09
CA ILE A 288 -18.60 -6.75 3.00
C ILE A 288 -17.82 -7.12 4.27
N ASP A 289 -16.59 -7.61 4.13
CA ASP A 289 -15.67 -7.88 5.23
C ASP A 289 -14.19 -7.74 4.79
N SER A 290 -13.26 -8.28 5.57
CA SER A 290 -11.83 -8.39 5.27
C SER A 290 -11.52 -9.13 3.97
N THR A 291 -12.35 -10.10 3.61
CA THR A 291 -12.12 -11.09 2.55
C THR A 291 -12.92 -10.83 1.27
N LEU A 292 -13.84 -9.85 1.29
CA LEU A 292 -14.72 -9.52 0.17
C LEU A 292 -14.86 -8.02 -0.05
N ASP A 293 -14.39 -7.53 -1.21
CA ASP A 293 -14.41 -6.12 -1.61
C ASP A 293 -15.17 -5.83 -2.91
N CYS A 294 -15.61 -6.86 -3.63
CA CYS A 294 -16.34 -6.72 -4.89
C CYS A 294 -17.54 -7.68 -4.99
N VAL A 295 -18.61 -7.21 -5.62
CA VAL A 295 -19.82 -7.98 -5.91
C VAL A 295 -20.18 -7.77 -7.37
N GLU A 296 -20.42 -8.87 -8.07
CA GLU A 296 -20.69 -8.91 -9.50
C GLU A 296 -22.04 -9.60 -9.77
N PHE A 297 -22.73 -9.11 -10.80
CA PHE A 297 -24.02 -9.61 -11.26
C PHE A 297 -23.91 -9.78 -12.79
N ASP A 298 -23.94 -11.03 -13.27
CA ASP A 298 -23.76 -11.35 -14.69
C ASP A 298 -25.12 -11.64 -15.34
N PHE A 299 -25.47 -10.88 -16.38
CA PHE A 299 -26.74 -10.99 -17.10
C PHE A 299 -26.51 -11.52 -18.52
N PRO A 300 -27.17 -12.60 -18.98
CA PRO A 300 -27.01 -13.12 -20.35
C PRO A 300 -27.38 -12.10 -21.44
N SER A 301 -26.67 -12.14 -22.56
CA SER A 301 -26.77 -11.16 -23.65
C SER A 301 -28.00 -11.33 -24.56
N ASP A 302 -28.56 -12.55 -24.63
CA ASP A 302 -29.27 -13.03 -25.82
C ASP A 302 -30.80 -12.87 -25.78
N ASP A 303 -31.37 -12.33 -24.68
CA ASP A 303 -32.81 -12.12 -24.52
C ASP A 303 -33.13 -10.63 -24.25
N THR A 304 -34.16 -10.11 -24.92
CA THR A 304 -34.75 -8.80 -24.61
C THR A 304 -35.21 -8.68 -23.15
N ARG A 305 -35.64 -9.79 -22.54
CA ARG A 305 -36.02 -9.87 -21.12
C ARG A 305 -34.84 -9.58 -20.19
N TRP A 306 -33.62 -9.99 -20.54
CA TRP A 306 -32.44 -9.69 -19.73
C TRP A 306 -32.11 -8.19 -19.75
N LYS A 307 -32.32 -7.49 -20.87
CA LYS A 307 -32.19 -6.02 -20.94
C LYS A 307 -33.21 -5.29 -20.06
N GLU A 308 -34.41 -5.82 -19.93
CA GLU A 308 -35.41 -5.30 -18.99
C GLU A 308 -35.04 -5.58 -17.52
N ARG A 309 -34.49 -6.77 -17.22
CA ARG A 309 -33.98 -7.10 -15.89
C ARG A 309 -32.77 -6.27 -15.47
N ILE A 310 -31.88 -5.91 -16.40
CA ILE A 310 -30.75 -5.00 -16.13
C ILE A 310 -31.28 -3.63 -15.73
N ARG A 311 -32.25 -3.07 -16.48
CA ARG A 311 -32.89 -1.79 -16.11
C ARG A 311 -33.61 -1.84 -14.76
N TYR A 312 -34.29 -2.95 -14.46
CA TYR A 312 -34.94 -3.15 -13.16
C TYR A 312 -33.91 -3.30 -12.03
N PHE A 313 -32.82 -4.02 -12.27
CA PHE A 313 -31.69 -4.15 -11.35
C PHE A 313 -31.06 -2.79 -11.05
N ASP A 314 -30.79 -1.97 -12.07
CA ASP A 314 -30.21 -0.63 -11.90
C ASP A 314 -31.08 0.25 -10.96
N VAL A 315 -32.42 0.17 -11.04
CA VAL A 315 -33.38 0.84 -10.14
C VAL A 315 -33.35 0.28 -8.70
N LEU A 316 -33.26 -1.05 -8.55
CA LEU A 316 -33.12 -1.67 -7.22
C LEU A 316 -31.77 -1.32 -6.58
N TRP A 317 -30.71 -1.25 -7.39
CA TRP A 317 -29.36 -0.89 -6.98
C TRP A 317 -29.25 0.58 -6.56
N GLU A 318 -29.88 1.52 -7.27
CA GLU A 318 -29.99 2.92 -6.83
C GLU A 318 -30.60 3.02 -5.42
N SER A 319 -31.58 2.17 -5.10
CA SER A 319 -32.23 2.13 -3.78
C SER A 319 -31.38 1.46 -2.69
N ALA A 320 -30.60 0.43 -3.03
CA ALA A 320 -29.83 -0.37 -2.07
C ALA A 320 -28.39 0.14 -1.83
N SER A 321 -27.74 0.66 -2.87
CA SER A 321 -26.33 1.02 -2.86
C SER A 321 -25.93 2.05 -1.80
N PRO A 322 -26.74 3.07 -1.42
CA PRO A 322 -26.35 3.99 -0.34
C PRO A 322 -26.22 3.30 1.03
N MET A 323 -26.96 2.21 1.26
CA MET A 323 -26.86 1.41 2.49
C MET A 323 -25.62 0.52 2.46
N LEU A 324 -25.38 -0.13 1.32
CA LEU A 324 -24.21 -1.00 1.10
C LEU A 324 -22.89 -0.21 1.13
N TYR A 325 -22.84 0.97 0.52
CA TYR A 325 -21.66 1.85 0.59
C TYR A 325 -21.41 2.37 2.00
N ARG A 326 -22.45 2.80 2.74
CA ARG A 326 -22.28 3.19 4.16
C ARG A 326 -21.79 2.03 5.02
N PHE A 327 -22.30 0.82 4.80
CA PHE A 327 -21.81 -0.37 5.49
C PHE A 327 -20.34 -0.65 5.14
N SER A 328 -19.98 -0.62 3.86
CA SER A 328 -18.61 -0.77 3.36
C SER A 328 -17.64 0.27 3.94
N GLU A 329 -18.06 1.53 4.08
CA GLU A 329 -17.28 2.58 4.75
C GLU A 329 -17.13 2.30 6.25
N THR A 330 -18.20 1.85 6.92
CA THR A 330 -18.17 1.48 8.34
C THR A 330 -17.28 0.25 8.58
N SER A 331 -17.35 -0.75 7.71
CA SER A 331 -16.53 -1.97 7.74
C SER A 331 -15.05 -1.63 7.53
N ARG A 332 -14.74 -0.79 6.53
CA ARG A 332 -13.38 -0.23 6.33
C ARG A 332 -12.88 0.55 7.55
N SER A 333 -13.72 1.39 8.13
CA SER A 333 -13.37 2.18 9.32
C SER A 333 -13.12 1.29 10.55
N ARG A 334 -13.94 0.24 10.77
CA ARG A 334 -13.72 -0.76 11.83
C ARG A 334 -12.45 -1.57 11.60
N LEU A 335 -12.22 -2.06 10.38
CA LEU A 335 -11.03 -2.81 10.03
C LEU A 335 -9.77 -1.96 10.22
N ALA A 336 -9.75 -0.72 9.73
CA ALA A 336 -8.67 0.22 9.99
C ALA A 336 -8.49 0.48 11.50
N SER A 337 -9.58 0.71 12.25
CA SER A 337 -9.51 0.87 13.71
C SER A 337 -8.93 -0.36 14.42
N ALA A 338 -9.23 -1.56 13.94
CA ALA A 338 -8.68 -2.81 14.46
C ALA A 338 -7.20 -2.99 14.10
N LYS A 339 -6.80 -2.72 12.85
CA LYS A 339 -5.38 -2.67 12.43
C LYS A 339 -4.62 -1.70 13.34
N ALA A 340 -5.14 -0.49 13.53
CA ALA A 340 -4.56 0.54 14.38
C ALA A 340 -4.42 0.09 15.84
N ALA A 341 -5.47 -0.50 16.41
CA ALA A 341 -5.49 -0.96 17.80
C ALA A 341 -4.49 -2.11 18.02
N ILE A 342 -4.40 -3.08 17.11
CA ILE A 342 -3.47 -4.21 17.18
C ILE A 342 -2.02 -3.71 17.07
N MET A 343 -1.70 -2.90 16.05
CA MET A 343 -0.34 -2.38 15.85
C MET A 343 0.08 -1.43 16.98
N SER A 344 -0.81 -0.53 17.44
CA SER A 344 -0.51 0.39 18.55
C SER A 344 -0.32 -0.37 19.86
N ARG A 345 -1.08 -1.45 20.09
CA ARG A 345 -0.91 -2.31 21.27
C ARG A 345 0.42 -3.08 21.21
N ASN A 346 0.80 -3.64 20.07
CA ASN A 346 2.07 -4.34 19.95
C ASN A 346 3.26 -3.38 20.02
N LEU A 347 3.16 -2.18 19.46
CA LEU A 347 4.12 -1.09 19.66
C LEU A 347 4.28 -0.75 21.14
N SER A 348 3.17 -0.57 21.87
CA SER A 348 3.16 -0.33 23.32
C SER A 348 3.71 -1.52 24.13
N HIS A 349 3.47 -2.75 23.67
CA HIS A 349 4.00 -3.96 24.31
C HIS A 349 5.51 -4.09 24.08
N ASN A 350 5.96 -4.17 22.83
CA ASN A 350 7.38 -4.31 22.46
C ASN A 350 8.19 -3.12 22.99
N ILE A 351 7.83 -1.91 22.58
CA ILE A 351 8.65 -0.74 22.86
C ILE A 351 8.35 -0.17 24.24
N GLY A 352 7.08 -0.09 24.65
CA GLY A 352 6.72 0.41 25.98
C GLY A 352 7.14 -0.53 27.12
N SER A 353 6.92 -1.84 26.97
CA SER A 353 7.11 -2.80 28.07
C SER A 353 8.46 -3.53 28.05
N HIS A 354 9.07 -3.80 26.90
CA HIS A 354 10.39 -4.46 26.84
C HIS A 354 11.55 -3.48 26.65
N ALA A 355 11.38 -2.38 25.88
CA ALA A 355 12.46 -1.41 25.65
C ALA A 355 12.48 -0.25 26.65
N LEU A 356 11.38 0.52 26.73
CA LEU A 356 11.28 1.75 27.54
C LEU A 356 11.25 1.48 29.05
N ALA A 357 10.59 0.39 29.48
CA ALA A 357 10.55 -0.02 30.88
C ALA A 357 11.81 -0.81 31.33
N ASN A 358 12.77 -1.05 30.43
CA ASN A 358 13.95 -1.84 30.74
C ASN A 358 14.88 -1.10 31.71
N PRO A 359 15.26 -1.67 32.87
CA PRO A 359 16.23 -1.02 33.77
C PRO A 359 17.62 -0.86 33.14
N LYS A 360 17.94 -1.61 32.08
CA LYS A 360 19.16 -1.45 31.28
C LYS A 360 19.05 -0.40 30.17
N LEU A 361 17.90 0.23 29.93
CA LEU A 361 17.78 1.32 28.94
C LEU A 361 18.83 2.42 29.17
N LEU A 362 19.03 2.84 30.42
CA LEU A 362 20.05 3.82 30.79
C LEU A 362 21.49 3.29 30.66
N GLN A 363 21.69 1.97 30.61
CA GLN A 363 22.99 1.35 30.37
C GLN A 363 23.28 1.27 28.85
N SER A 364 22.28 0.91 28.06
CA SER A 364 22.28 0.97 26.58
C SER A 364 22.46 2.38 26.03
N LEU A 365 21.97 3.38 26.77
CA LEU A 365 22.17 4.80 26.50
C LEU A 365 23.49 5.37 27.08
N SER A 366 24.40 4.53 27.58
CA SER A 366 25.66 4.90 28.25
C SER A 366 25.48 5.65 29.60
N LYS A 367 26.32 5.30 30.60
CA LYS A 367 26.18 5.76 32.01
C LYS A 367 26.33 7.27 32.21
N ASN A 368 27.06 7.94 31.32
CA ASN A 368 27.21 9.39 31.28
C ASN A 368 26.41 9.88 30.07
N ILE A 369 25.63 10.96 30.21
CA ILE A 369 24.95 11.61 29.08
C ILE A 369 26.02 12.27 28.20
N ASN A 370 26.59 11.49 27.29
CA ASN A 370 27.65 11.91 26.40
C ASN A 370 27.08 12.14 24.98
N GLU A 371 28.01 12.28 24.04
CA GLU A 371 27.75 12.49 22.61
C GLU A 371 27.04 11.28 21.96
N GLU A 372 27.44 10.07 22.36
CA GLU A 372 26.95 8.76 21.90
C GLU A 372 25.53 8.49 22.42
N THR A 373 25.28 8.71 23.72
CA THR A 373 23.94 8.66 24.37
C THR A 373 22.89 9.37 23.53
N ARG A 374 23.21 10.60 23.12
CA ARG A 374 22.27 11.47 22.39
C ARG A 374 22.02 10.95 20.98
N ALA A 375 23.03 10.40 20.32
CA ALA A 375 22.88 9.81 18.99
C ALA A 375 22.06 8.52 19.04
N ASN A 376 22.35 7.60 19.97
CA ASN A 376 21.59 6.37 20.18
C ASN A 376 20.11 6.65 20.51
N LEU A 377 19.86 7.66 21.37
CA LEU A 377 18.49 8.12 21.68
C LEU A 377 17.79 8.73 20.46
N ASN A 378 18.48 9.53 19.65
CA ASN A 378 17.93 10.10 18.41
C ASN A 378 17.55 9.00 17.41
N ILE A 379 18.42 8.00 17.20
CA ILE A 379 18.16 6.85 16.32
C ILE A 379 16.89 6.11 16.76
N PHE A 380 16.78 5.83 18.07
CA PHE A 380 15.61 5.16 18.66
C PHE A 380 14.32 6.00 18.56
N HIS A 381 14.39 7.31 18.80
CA HIS A 381 13.27 8.22 18.58
C HIS A 381 12.86 8.30 17.10
N GLN A 382 13.81 8.27 16.16
CA GLN A 382 13.51 8.29 14.74
C GLN A 382 12.87 6.97 14.29
N TYR A 383 13.33 5.82 14.81
CA TYR A 383 12.64 4.54 14.64
C TYR A 383 11.20 4.62 15.16
N LEU A 384 10.99 5.13 16.38
CA LEU A 384 9.64 5.31 16.96
C LEU A 384 8.74 6.21 16.10
N GLN A 385 9.29 7.27 15.51
CA GLN A 385 8.54 8.15 14.61
C GLN A 385 8.18 7.42 13.32
N ASN A 386 9.16 6.86 12.61
CA ASN A 386 8.94 6.08 11.39
C ASN A 386 7.94 4.93 11.60
N ARG A 387 7.97 4.30 12.78
CA ARG A 387 7.07 3.23 13.22
C ARG A 387 5.62 3.69 13.32
N LEU A 388 5.38 4.90 13.84
CA LEU A 388 4.06 5.53 13.90
C LEU A 388 3.57 5.95 12.50
N ASP A 389 4.46 6.47 11.66
CA ASP A 389 4.13 6.83 10.27
C ASP A 389 3.79 5.58 9.44
N TYR A 390 4.49 4.47 9.65
CA TYR A 390 4.16 3.17 9.05
C TYR A 390 2.77 2.69 9.45
N ILE A 391 2.39 2.83 10.73
CA ILE A 391 1.01 2.56 11.17
C ILE A 391 0.06 3.48 10.41
N ALA A 392 0.32 4.79 10.35
CA ALA A 392 -0.53 5.74 9.63
C ALA A 392 -0.67 5.43 8.13
N ARG A 393 0.39 5.02 7.44
CA ARG A 393 0.36 4.57 6.03
C ARG A 393 -0.43 3.26 5.87
N THR A 394 -0.23 2.27 6.74
CA THR A 394 -0.95 0.97 6.72
C THR A 394 -2.47 1.11 6.91
N LEU A 395 -2.92 2.21 7.52
CA LEU A 395 -4.34 2.52 7.70
C LEU A 395 -4.98 3.20 6.48
N ASN A 396 -4.19 3.70 5.54
CA ASN A 396 -4.70 4.30 4.32
C ASN A 396 -5.02 3.18 3.30
N PRO A 397 -6.20 3.18 2.66
CA PRO A 397 -6.58 2.18 1.66
C PRO A 397 -5.91 2.41 0.28
N GLY A 398 -4.92 3.30 0.20
CA GLY A 398 -4.15 3.52 -1.02
C GLY A 398 -3.08 2.44 -1.16
N THR A 399 -2.87 1.93 -2.37
CA THR A 399 -1.65 1.18 -2.66
C THR A 399 -0.49 2.17 -2.65
N GLU A 400 0.31 2.12 -1.58
CA GLU A 400 1.70 2.58 -1.61
C GLU A 400 2.41 1.94 -2.81
N ARG A 401 3.58 2.44 -3.19
CA ARG A 401 4.32 1.90 -4.34
C ARG A 401 5.68 1.36 -3.90
N PRO A 402 6.18 0.28 -4.53
CA PRO A 402 7.49 -0.25 -4.21
C PRO A 402 8.57 0.75 -4.66
N GLU A 403 9.33 1.27 -3.70
CA GLU A 403 10.54 2.05 -3.96
C GLU A 403 11.75 1.12 -4.04
N PRO A 404 12.71 1.36 -4.96
CA PRO A 404 13.92 0.56 -5.09
C PRO A 404 14.89 0.84 -3.93
N LEU A 405 15.00 -0.12 -3.00
CA LEU A 405 15.92 -0.07 -1.87
C LEU A 405 16.90 -1.25 -1.91
N PHE A 406 18.12 -1.00 -1.49
CA PHE A 406 19.11 -2.04 -1.23
C PHE A 406 18.75 -2.83 0.04
N PHE A 407 18.59 -4.16 -0.08
CA PHE A 407 18.15 -5.01 1.01
C PHE A 407 19.08 -4.96 2.23
N VAL A 408 20.39 -4.97 2.01
CA VAL A 408 21.39 -4.93 3.07
C VAL A 408 21.70 -3.49 3.47
N ASN A 409 22.20 -2.66 2.54
CA ASN A 409 22.76 -1.36 2.92
C ASN A 409 21.72 -0.30 3.33
N GLU A 410 20.48 -0.39 2.85
CA GLU A 410 19.42 0.56 3.20
C GLU A 410 18.42 -0.04 4.20
N LEU A 411 17.89 -1.23 3.93
CA LEU A 411 16.86 -1.84 4.77
C LEU A 411 17.41 -2.52 6.04
N LEU A 412 18.22 -3.57 5.92
CA LEU A 412 18.72 -4.28 7.12
C LEU A 412 19.64 -3.40 7.97
N ASN A 413 20.52 -2.60 7.37
CA ASN A 413 21.33 -1.62 8.10
C ASN A 413 20.47 -0.60 8.87
N GLY A 414 19.28 -0.24 8.38
CA GLY A 414 18.32 0.60 9.11
C GLY A 414 17.81 -0.03 10.42
N PHE A 415 17.62 -1.36 10.43
CA PHE A 415 17.26 -2.16 11.61
C PHE A 415 18.46 -2.38 12.54
N PHE A 416 19.62 -2.72 11.98
CA PHE A 416 20.87 -3.00 12.69
C PHE A 416 21.46 -1.82 13.48
N ARG A 417 20.99 -0.60 13.21
CA ARG A 417 21.30 0.60 14.00
C ARG A 417 20.44 0.77 15.24
N GLN A 418 19.35 0.02 15.37
CA GLN A 418 18.45 0.11 16.52
C GLN A 418 19.05 -0.63 17.73
N ALA A 419 20.32 -0.35 18.06
CA ALA A 419 21.05 -1.02 19.13
C ALA A 419 20.31 -0.96 20.46
N VAL A 420 19.77 0.21 20.83
CA VAL A 420 18.96 0.38 22.06
C VAL A 420 17.72 -0.53 22.06
N LEU A 421 17.04 -0.67 20.93
CA LEU A 421 15.90 -1.58 20.79
C LEU A 421 16.34 -3.05 20.90
N LEU A 422 17.32 -3.45 20.09
CA LEU A 422 17.77 -4.84 19.99
C LEU A 422 18.47 -5.33 21.26
N GLU A 423 19.17 -4.45 21.99
CA GLU A 423 19.72 -4.74 23.32
C GLU A 423 18.64 -4.96 24.38
N THR A 424 17.48 -4.30 24.28
CA THR A 424 16.47 -4.30 25.35
C THR A 424 15.26 -5.21 25.07
N LEU A 425 14.90 -5.44 23.81
CA LEU A 425 13.69 -6.15 23.37
C LEU A 425 13.58 -7.59 23.89
N LEU A 426 14.71 -8.28 24.03
CA LEU A 426 14.78 -9.69 24.45
C LEU A 426 15.57 -9.90 25.76
N GLU A 427 15.98 -8.81 26.42
CA GLU A 427 16.85 -8.87 27.59
C GLU A 427 16.13 -9.48 28.81
N ASP A 428 14.82 -9.29 28.93
CA ASP A 428 13.99 -9.96 29.94
C ASP A 428 13.89 -11.48 29.73
N GLN A 429 14.21 -11.95 28.51
CA GLN A 429 14.35 -13.38 28.18
C GLN A 429 15.82 -13.84 28.19
N GLY A 430 16.77 -12.97 28.57
CA GLY A 430 18.20 -13.27 28.68
C GLY A 430 19.03 -13.10 27.40
N PHE A 431 18.45 -12.55 26.33
CA PHE A 431 19.05 -12.45 24.98
C PHE A 431 19.38 -11.01 24.54
N GLY A 432 19.97 -10.18 25.40
CA GLY A 432 20.45 -8.86 25.00
C GLY A 432 21.84 -8.86 24.33
N GLY A 433 22.09 -7.81 23.54
CA GLY A 433 23.41 -7.44 23.04
C GLY A 433 24.05 -8.43 22.06
N GLU A 434 25.31 -8.77 22.30
CA GLU A 434 26.15 -9.64 21.45
C GLU A 434 25.60 -11.06 21.23
N LYS A 435 24.62 -11.48 22.05
CA LYS A 435 23.99 -12.80 21.93
C LYS A 435 23.15 -12.93 20.66
N ILE A 436 22.72 -11.82 20.06
CA ILE A 436 21.93 -11.81 18.83
C ILE A 436 22.89 -11.84 17.63
N LEU A 437 22.69 -12.81 16.73
CA LEU A 437 23.45 -12.97 15.48
C LEU A 437 22.48 -12.99 14.30
N PHE A 438 22.69 -12.12 13.32
CA PHE A 438 21.97 -12.17 12.03
C PHE A 438 22.87 -12.81 10.98
N HIS A 439 22.39 -13.87 10.33
CA HIS A 439 23.02 -14.49 9.18
C HIS A 439 22.22 -14.04 7.95
N VAL A 440 22.83 -13.24 7.07
CA VAL A 440 22.17 -12.65 5.90
C VAL A 440 22.75 -13.25 4.63
N ARG A 441 21.87 -13.67 3.72
CA ARG A 441 22.22 -14.21 2.40
C ARG A 441 21.21 -13.75 1.36
N THR A 442 21.69 -13.52 0.15
CA THR A 442 20.94 -12.92 -0.96
C THR A 442 21.20 -13.67 -2.26
N ARG A 443 20.23 -13.63 -3.19
CA ARG A 443 20.35 -14.10 -4.59
C ARG A 443 20.90 -15.52 -4.77
N LEU A 444 20.33 -16.47 -4.04
CA LEU A 444 20.42 -17.87 -4.45
C LEU A 444 19.54 -18.13 -5.66
N THR A 445 20.08 -18.77 -6.69
CA THR A 445 19.23 -19.55 -7.58
C THR A 445 18.65 -20.73 -6.78
N ALA A 446 17.44 -21.17 -7.11
CA ALA A 446 16.73 -22.20 -6.33
C ALA A 446 17.46 -23.56 -6.26
N HIS A 447 18.51 -23.77 -7.07
CA HIS A 447 19.27 -25.01 -7.17
C HIS A 447 20.63 -24.98 -6.44
N GLU A 448 21.05 -23.86 -5.87
CA GLU A 448 22.36 -23.70 -5.17
C GLU A 448 22.27 -23.93 -3.65
N TRP A 449 21.25 -24.68 -3.18
CA TRP A 449 20.95 -24.81 -1.76
C TRP A 449 21.85 -25.77 -0.97
N GLU A 450 22.50 -26.74 -1.62
CA GLU A 450 23.28 -27.77 -0.94
C GLU A 450 24.79 -27.51 -0.97
N GLY A 451 25.36 -27.23 0.22
CA GLY A 451 26.76 -27.52 0.53
C GLY A 451 27.78 -26.40 0.41
N ASP A 452 27.57 -25.36 -0.40
CA ASP A 452 28.58 -24.29 -0.53
C ASP A 452 28.50 -23.28 0.63
N LYS A 453 29.59 -23.18 1.41
CA LYS A 453 29.70 -22.31 2.61
C LYS A 453 29.90 -20.82 2.27
N LYS A 454 29.79 -20.44 1.00
CA LYS A 454 30.07 -19.09 0.51
C LYS A 454 28.79 -18.24 0.49
N GLY A 455 28.88 -17.00 0.97
CA GLY A 455 27.86 -15.97 0.74
C GLY A 455 26.96 -15.58 1.92
N PHE A 456 27.20 -16.07 3.14
CA PHE A 456 26.59 -15.47 4.33
C PHE A 456 27.43 -14.31 4.85
N GLY A 457 26.81 -13.16 5.14
CA GLY A 457 27.35 -12.16 6.05
C GLY A 457 26.79 -12.38 7.46
N ILE A 458 27.67 -12.49 8.46
CA ILE A 458 27.28 -12.62 9.87
C ILE A 458 27.43 -11.26 10.56
N TYR A 459 26.33 -10.77 11.11
CA TYR A 459 26.23 -9.48 11.81
C TYR A 459 25.99 -9.68 13.30
N ARG A 460 26.77 -8.98 14.13
CA ARG A 460 26.68 -8.96 15.60
C ARG A 460 26.80 -7.52 16.10
N LEU A 461 26.14 -7.19 17.20
CA LEU A 461 26.30 -5.89 17.87
C LEU A 461 27.79 -5.62 18.21
N SER A 462 28.27 -4.43 17.88
CA SER A 462 29.65 -4.03 18.14
C SER A 462 29.97 -3.97 19.64
N ARG A 463 31.19 -4.43 19.99
CA ARG A 463 31.72 -4.29 21.36
C ARG A 463 32.09 -2.85 21.65
N HIS A 464 31.79 -2.43 22.88
CA HIS A 464 32.36 -1.21 23.44
C HIS A 464 33.80 -1.53 23.86
N ASN A 465 34.77 -1.21 23.01
CA ASN A 465 36.20 -1.48 23.24
C ASN A 465 36.76 -0.55 24.34
N GLY A 466 36.41 -0.83 25.59
CA GLY A 466 36.91 -0.09 26.76
C GLY A 466 38.33 -0.48 27.20
N ASP A 467 38.82 -1.64 26.78
CA ASP A 467 40.10 -2.20 27.23
C ASP A 467 41.21 -2.10 26.17
N GLY A 468 41.84 -0.93 26.11
CA GLY A 468 43.26 -0.82 25.74
C GLY A 468 43.62 -0.32 24.33
N GLY A 469 43.92 0.98 24.22
CA GLY A 469 44.95 1.47 23.30
C GLY A 469 44.48 2.20 22.03
N ASN A 470 44.30 3.52 22.14
CA ASN A 470 44.41 4.52 21.05
C ASN A 470 43.44 4.43 19.84
N GLY A 471 42.46 3.53 19.82
CA GLY A 471 41.32 3.61 18.89
C GLY A 471 40.29 4.65 19.34
N GLY A 472 39.86 5.56 18.45
CA GLY A 472 39.02 6.72 18.80
C GLY A 472 37.66 6.39 19.41
N GLU A 473 37.30 7.09 20.49
CA GLU A 473 36.15 6.82 21.40
C GLU A 473 34.74 7.14 20.84
N THR A 474 34.52 7.18 19.51
CA THR A 474 33.31 7.81 18.93
C THR A 474 32.42 6.94 18.03
N GLU A 475 32.69 5.64 17.86
CA GLU A 475 31.82 4.78 17.04
C GLU A 475 30.54 4.37 17.78
N LEU A 476 29.39 4.68 17.17
CA LEU A 476 28.06 4.34 17.69
C LEU A 476 27.83 2.81 17.67
N ARG A 477 27.18 2.29 18.72
CA ARG A 477 26.74 0.88 18.77
C ARG A 477 25.81 0.56 17.59
N ARG A 478 26.22 -0.44 16.81
CA ARG A 478 25.46 -0.97 15.67
C ARG A 478 25.78 -2.45 15.49
N PHE A 479 24.91 -3.21 14.84
CA PHE A 479 25.32 -4.52 14.34
C PHE A 479 26.32 -4.31 13.20
N ILE A 480 27.53 -4.82 13.40
CA ILE A 480 28.61 -4.83 12.42
C ILE A 480 28.79 -6.25 11.90
N ARG A 481 29.33 -6.35 10.69
CA ARG A 481 29.81 -7.62 10.16
C ARG A 481 31.02 -8.12 10.97
N ILE A 482 31.10 -9.43 11.22
CA ILE A 482 32.17 -10.05 12.02
C ILE A 482 32.92 -11.20 11.33
N ASP A 483 32.63 -11.48 10.06
CA ASP A 483 33.21 -12.61 9.30
C ASP A 483 33.97 -12.17 8.03
N ASP A 484 35.04 -12.91 7.72
CA ASP A 484 35.91 -12.72 6.54
C ASP A 484 35.31 -13.33 5.24
N SER A 485 34.03 -13.67 5.23
CA SER A 485 33.33 -14.19 4.05
C SER A 485 33.16 -13.10 2.96
N PRO A 486 32.86 -13.46 1.70
CA PRO A 486 32.47 -12.46 0.69
C PRO A 486 31.26 -11.65 1.16
N GLU A 487 31.20 -10.33 0.90
CA GLU A 487 30.02 -9.53 1.24
C GLU A 487 28.78 -10.11 0.53
N PRO A 488 27.61 -10.21 1.22
CA PRO A 488 26.38 -10.66 0.57
C PRO A 488 25.99 -9.68 -0.54
N GLU A 489 25.57 -10.20 -1.70
CA GLU A 489 25.21 -9.37 -2.85
C GLU A 489 24.02 -8.47 -2.51
N ASP A 490 24.24 -7.15 -2.48
CA ASP A 490 23.21 -6.22 -2.01
C ASP A 490 22.10 -6.03 -3.06
N THR A 491 21.05 -6.81 -2.91
CA THR A 491 19.98 -6.93 -3.90
C THR A 491 19.00 -5.76 -3.80
N LEU A 492 18.73 -5.10 -4.94
CA LEU A 492 17.63 -4.14 -5.05
C LEU A 492 16.26 -4.84 -4.95
N ILE A 493 15.49 -4.45 -3.95
CA ILE A 493 14.12 -4.90 -3.69
C ILE A 493 13.13 -3.73 -3.79
N GLY A 494 11.86 -4.04 -4.04
CA GLY A 494 10.78 -3.06 -4.03
C GLY A 494 10.09 -3.00 -2.67
N VAL A 495 10.29 -1.93 -1.91
CA VAL A 495 9.68 -1.74 -0.58
C VAL A 495 8.54 -0.74 -0.66
N MET A 496 7.33 -1.17 -0.30
CA MET A 496 6.10 -0.39 -0.39
C MET A 496 6.15 0.88 0.48
N GLY A 497 6.21 2.07 -0.10
CA GLY A 497 6.38 3.32 0.65
C GLY A 497 7.78 3.46 1.29
N GLY A 498 8.79 2.87 0.65
CA GLY A 498 10.20 3.15 0.91
C GLY A 498 10.67 2.88 2.34
N MET A 499 11.46 3.80 2.88
CA MET A 499 12.09 3.64 4.19
C MET A 499 11.09 3.59 5.36
N ILE A 500 9.93 4.24 5.22
CA ILE A 500 8.81 4.09 6.17
C ILE A 500 8.20 2.70 6.02
N GLY A 501 8.04 2.19 4.80
CA GLY A 501 7.60 0.83 4.53
C GLY A 501 8.50 -0.26 5.11
N GLY A 502 9.81 0.00 5.20
CA GLY A 502 10.77 -0.90 5.84
C GLY A 502 10.44 -1.25 7.29
N GLN A 503 9.70 -0.39 8.00
CA GLN A 503 9.19 -0.66 9.34
C GLN A 503 8.22 -1.85 9.41
N ALA A 504 7.60 -2.25 8.29
CA ALA A 504 6.83 -3.48 8.20
C ALA A 504 7.74 -4.70 8.41
N LEU A 505 8.92 -4.74 7.77
CA LEU A 505 9.88 -5.82 7.99
C LEU A 505 10.40 -5.81 9.43
N TYR A 506 10.70 -4.62 9.98
CA TYR A 506 11.17 -4.51 11.37
C TYR A 506 10.10 -5.02 12.35
N SER A 507 8.82 -4.67 12.12
CA SER A 507 7.65 -5.24 12.81
C SER A 507 7.67 -6.75 12.86
N PHE A 508 7.99 -7.36 11.71
CA PHE A 508 7.91 -8.78 11.51
C PHE A 508 9.04 -9.46 12.27
N LEU A 509 10.27 -8.96 12.08
CA LEU A 509 11.46 -9.42 12.79
C LEU A 509 11.29 -9.30 14.31
N GLU A 510 10.83 -8.16 14.83
CA GLU A 510 10.55 -7.99 16.27
C GLU A 510 9.58 -9.04 16.82
N ASN A 511 8.49 -9.34 16.08
CA ASN A 511 7.53 -10.34 16.50
C ASN A 511 8.09 -11.76 16.41
N VAL A 512 8.86 -12.12 15.38
CA VAL A 512 9.60 -13.39 15.29
C VAL A 512 10.54 -13.51 16.48
N MET A 513 11.39 -12.50 16.70
CA MET A 513 12.40 -12.44 17.76
C MET A 513 11.78 -12.63 19.15
N ARG A 514 10.74 -11.85 19.47
CA ARG A 514 10.04 -11.92 20.76
C ARG A 514 9.29 -13.24 20.94
N ASN A 515 8.65 -13.77 19.89
CA ASN A 515 7.93 -15.05 19.99
C ASN A 515 8.89 -16.22 20.21
N ALA A 516 10.00 -16.26 19.47
CA ALA A 516 11.06 -17.24 19.62
C ALA A 516 11.68 -17.21 21.03
N ALA A 517 12.12 -16.04 21.50
CA ALA A 517 12.71 -15.89 22.83
C ALA A 517 11.74 -16.26 23.97
N LYS A 518 10.44 -15.94 23.82
CA LYS A 518 9.43 -16.17 24.87
C LYS A 518 8.83 -17.59 24.88
N TYR A 519 8.69 -18.24 23.73
CA TYR A 519 7.99 -19.52 23.60
C TYR A 519 8.87 -20.67 23.10
N GLY A 520 10.07 -20.39 22.59
CA GLY A 520 11.00 -21.40 22.09
C GLY A 520 11.37 -22.45 23.15
N ALA A 521 11.60 -23.68 22.69
CA ALA A 521 12.01 -24.80 23.53
C ALA A 521 13.49 -24.70 23.92
N ASN A 522 14.34 -24.19 23.03
CA ASN A 522 15.80 -24.20 23.17
C ASN A 522 16.35 -22.94 23.89
N ARG A 523 15.59 -22.37 24.82
CA ARG A 523 15.95 -21.15 25.60
C ARG A 523 17.25 -21.26 26.41
N ALA A 524 17.80 -22.46 26.58
CA ALA A 524 19.11 -22.67 27.22
C ALA A 524 20.31 -22.32 26.32
N GLN A 525 20.11 -22.04 25.03
CA GLN A 525 21.19 -21.62 24.13
C GLN A 525 21.74 -20.23 24.50
N GLU A 526 23.05 -20.05 24.41
CA GLU A 526 23.71 -18.78 24.77
C GLU A 526 23.53 -17.68 23.70
N THR A 527 23.32 -18.07 22.44
CA THR A 527 23.18 -17.17 21.29
C THR A 527 21.85 -17.34 20.59
N PHE A 528 21.17 -16.24 20.31
CA PHE A 528 19.99 -16.20 19.45
C PHE A 528 20.41 -15.91 18.00
N ARG A 529 20.12 -16.84 17.09
CA ARG A 529 20.53 -16.78 15.68
C ARG A 529 19.30 -16.62 14.80
N ILE A 530 19.34 -15.63 13.92
CA ILE A 530 18.28 -15.33 12.96
C ILE A 530 18.88 -15.44 11.57
N ARG A 531 18.37 -16.36 10.74
CA ARG A 531 18.76 -16.52 9.34
C ARG A 531 17.77 -15.76 8.45
N LEU A 532 18.29 -14.92 7.56
CA LEU A 532 17.55 -14.11 6.59
C LEU A 532 18.05 -14.48 5.19
N ASP A 533 17.27 -15.28 4.48
CA ASP A 533 17.61 -15.81 3.15
C ASP A 533 16.69 -15.18 2.08
N LEU A 534 17.20 -14.22 1.31
CA LEU A 534 16.46 -13.60 0.20
C LEU A 534 16.79 -14.32 -1.12
N ARG A 535 15.79 -14.91 -1.77
CA ARG A 535 15.92 -15.62 -3.05
C ARG A 535 14.81 -15.26 -4.03
N ASP A 536 14.95 -15.65 -5.28
CA ASP A 536 13.86 -15.57 -6.25
C ASP A 536 12.66 -16.43 -5.81
N ALA A 537 11.45 -15.95 -6.07
CA ALA A 537 10.24 -16.74 -5.89
C ALA A 537 10.15 -17.83 -6.97
N ALA A 538 9.70 -19.02 -6.58
CA ALA A 538 9.40 -20.11 -7.51
C ALA A 538 7.95 -20.04 -8.04
N PRO A 539 7.63 -20.66 -9.20
CA PRO A 539 6.29 -20.63 -9.79
C PRO A 539 5.17 -21.22 -8.91
N CYS A 540 5.50 -22.09 -7.94
CA CYS A 540 4.59 -22.62 -6.93
C CYS A 540 4.32 -21.63 -5.77
N GLU A 541 5.09 -20.55 -5.66
CA GLU A 541 5.00 -19.59 -4.55
C GLU A 541 4.05 -18.43 -4.89
N THR A 542 4.06 -18.02 -6.15
CA THR A 542 3.12 -17.05 -6.72
C THR A 542 3.09 -17.20 -8.24
N GLU A 543 1.92 -16.97 -8.85
CA GLU A 543 1.81 -16.99 -10.32
C GLU A 543 2.73 -15.94 -10.97
N ASP A 544 2.89 -14.79 -10.30
CA ASP A 544 3.74 -13.67 -10.72
C ASP A 544 5.15 -13.76 -10.10
N HIS A 545 5.69 -14.96 -9.88
CA HIS A 545 7.02 -15.21 -9.29
C HIS A 545 8.16 -14.37 -9.89
N LYS A 546 8.07 -14.00 -11.17
CA LYS A 546 9.02 -13.09 -11.81
C LYS A 546 9.03 -11.68 -11.21
N ARG A 547 7.99 -11.24 -10.50
CA ARG A 547 7.94 -9.93 -9.82
C ARG A 547 8.24 -9.98 -8.34
N TYR A 548 8.61 -11.14 -7.79
CA TYR A 548 8.79 -11.30 -6.35
C TYR A 548 10.06 -12.06 -5.98
N PHE A 549 10.67 -11.63 -4.88
CA PHE A 549 11.55 -12.44 -4.06
C PHE A 549 10.75 -13.11 -2.94
N VAL A 550 11.29 -14.22 -2.42
CA VAL A 550 10.90 -14.77 -1.12
C VAL A 550 12.04 -14.50 -0.15
N LEU A 551 11.71 -13.85 0.96
CA LEU A 551 12.57 -13.72 2.14
C LEU A 551 12.18 -14.81 3.13
N GLU A 552 13.03 -15.82 3.29
CA GLU A 552 12.87 -16.81 4.35
C GLU A 552 13.52 -16.32 5.65
N ILE A 553 12.79 -16.46 6.74
CA ILE A 553 13.21 -16.08 8.09
C ILE A 553 13.14 -17.33 8.95
N ARG A 554 14.29 -17.71 9.53
CA ARG A 554 14.43 -18.89 10.42
C ARG A 554 15.14 -18.49 11.70
N GLU A 555 14.86 -19.17 12.80
CA GLU A 555 15.56 -18.96 14.07
C GLU A 555 15.77 -20.27 14.86
N ASN A 556 16.66 -20.24 15.85
CA ASN A 556 17.20 -21.44 16.52
C ASN A 556 16.56 -21.83 17.87
N LEU A 557 15.65 -21.01 18.42
CA LEU A 557 15.04 -21.24 19.73
C LEU A 557 13.74 -22.05 19.64
N THR A 558 12.95 -21.90 18.58
CA THR A 558 11.73 -22.71 18.39
C THR A 558 12.08 -24.12 17.93
N ASP A 559 11.48 -25.10 18.60
CA ASP A 559 11.33 -26.49 18.15
C ASP A 559 9.93 -26.62 17.55
N GLY A 560 9.79 -27.35 16.44
CA GLY A 560 8.50 -27.51 15.76
C GLY A 560 7.42 -28.19 16.62
N ASN A 561 7.83 -28.93 17.65
CA ASN A 561 6.95 -29.57 18.62
C ASN A 561 6.37 -28.53 19.61
N ALA A 562 5.05 -28.52 19.80
CA ALA A 562 4.43 -27.58 20.74
C ALA A 562 4.84 -27.86 22.19
N PRO A 563 5.23 -26.83 22.97
CA PRO A 563 5.82 -27.00 24.31
C PRO A 563 4.82 -27.56 25.35
N ASP A 564 3.53 -27.25 25.20
CA ASP A 564 2.46 -27.75 26.08
C ASP A 564 1.34 -28.36 25.22
N GLY A 565 1.40 -29.68 25.04
CA GLY A 565 0.43 -30.41 24.23
C GLY A 565 -0.95 -30.51 24.89
N GLU A 566 -1.87 -29.59 24.57
CA GLU A 566 -3.31 -29.87 24.65
C GLU A 566 -3.64 -31.06 23.73
N LYS A 567 -3.61 -32.27 24.29
CA LYS A 567 -3.95 -33.52 23.59
C LYS A 567 -5.44 -33.57 23.26
N ARG A 568 -5.84 -32.91 22.18
CA ARG A 568 -7.20 -32.96 21.63
C ARG A 568 -7.32 -34.15 20.68
N GLY A 569 -7.20 -35.36 21.24
CA GLY A 569 -6.98 -36.62 20.53
C GLY A 569 -5.50 -37.05 20.54
N ASP A 570 -5.18 -38.12 19.82
CA ASP A 570 -3.83 -38.74 19.79
C ASP A 570 -2.75 -37.92 19.05
N LYS A 571 -3.06 -36.72 18.53
CA LYS A 571 -2.10 -35.87 17.80
C LYS A 571 -1.88 -34.53 18.51
N THR A 572 -0.63 -34.25 18.84
CA THR A 572 -0.15 -32.92 19.26
C THR A 572 -0.01 -32.02 18.05
N LYS A 573 -0.56 -30.79 18.12
CA LYS A 573 -0.33 -29.78 17.08
C LYS A 573 1.12 -29.30 17.07
N THR A 574 1.63 -28.91 15.91
CA THR A 574 2.94 -28.25 15.79
C THR A 574 2.84 -26.75 16.12
N VAL A 575 3.98 -26.12 16.41
CA VAL A 575 4.02 -24.65 16.60
C VAL A 575 3.57 -23.92 15.33
N ALA A 576 3.99 -24.40 14.15
CA ALA A 576 3.56 -23.84 12.87
C ALA A 576 2.04 -23.93 12.65
N GLU A 577 1.38 -25.03 13.02
CA GLU A 577 -0.09 -25.14 12.97
C GLU A 577 -0.80 -24.17 13.92
N ALA A 578 -0.24 -23.94 15.11
CA ALA A 578 -0.79 -22.96 16.06
C ALA A 578 -0.64 -21.51 15.53
N LEU A 579 0.50 -21.20 14.89
CA LEU A 579 0.73 -19.92 14.23
C LEU A 579 -0.22 -19.70 13.04
N ARG A 580 -0.39 -20.70 12.16
CA ARG A 580 -1.37 -20.66 11.06
C ARG A 580 -2.78 -20.39 11.56
N GLY A 581 -3.26 -21.14 12.56
CA GLY A 581 -4.59 -20.91 13.14
C GLY A 581 -4.81 -19.51 13.72
N HIS A 582 -3.74 -18.76 14.04
CA HIS A 582 -3.80 -17.34 14.36
C HIS A 582 -3.74 -16.42 13.13
N LEU A 583 -2.99 -16.76 12.08
CA LEU A 583 -2.95 -16.03 10.80
C LEU A 583 -4.27 -16.15 10.02
N ASP A 584 -4.89 -17.33 10.07
CA ASP A 584 -6.16 -17.65 9.41
C ASP A 584 -7.35 -16.87 10.00
N ALA A 585 -7.24 -16.43 11.27
CA ALA A 585 -8.28 -15.64 11.91
C ALA A 585 -8.39 -14.23 11.30
N ASP A 586 -9.62 -13.73 11.22
CA ASP A 586 -9.89 -12.34 10.86
C ASP A 586 -9.37 -11.36 11.93
N LEU A 587 -9.08 -10.13 11.50
CA LEU A 587 -8.61 -9.05 12.38
C LEU A 587 -9.72 -8.54 13.32
N ILE A 588 -10.97 -8.70 12.92
CA ILE A 588 -12.18 -8.34 13.66
C ILE A 588 -13.09 -9.57 13.83
N ASP A 589 -13.83 -9.62 14.93
CA ASP A 589 -14.84 -10.64 15.19
C ASP A 589 -16.17 -10.34 14.46
N ASP A 590 -17.17 -11.19 14.69
CA ASP A 590 -18.53 -11.09 14.15
C ASP A 590 -19.26 -9.79 14.54
N LYS A 591 -18.81 -9.11 15.60
CA LYS A 591 -19.36 -7.82 16.07
C LYS A 591 -18.59 -6.63 15.49
N GLY A 592 -17.47 -6.88 14.81
CA GLY A 592 -16.55 -5.88 14.31
C GLY A 592 -15.56 -5.36 15.34
N GLU A 593 -15.37 -6.07 16.46
CA GLU A 593 -14.39 -5.74 17.50
C GLU A 593 -13.04 -6.42 17.21
N PRO A 594 -11.88 -5.81 17.55
CA PRO A 594 -10.57 -6.41 17.26
C PRO A 594 -10.34 -7.72 18.04
N ILE A 595 -9.75 -8.73 17.40
CA ILE A 595 -9.54 -10.01 18.09
C ILE A 595 -8.59 -9.89 19.30
N SER A 596 -8.88 -10.62 20.38
CA SER A 596 -8.22 -10.49 21.68
C SER A 596 -6.99 -11.40 21.88
N LYS A 597 -6.73 -12.35 20.96
CA LYS A 597 -5.63 -13.31 21.01
C LYS A 597 -4.80 -13.26 19.72
N GLY A 598 -3.56 -13.73 19.76
CA GLY A 598 -2.69 -13.80 18.58
C GLY A 598 -2.27 -12.45 17.99
N GLN A 599 -2.42 -11.34 18.71
CA GLN A 599 -2.24 -9.98 18.19
C GLN A 599 -0.83 -9.71 17.61
N GLY A 600 0.22 -10.32 18.16
CA GLY A 600 1.57 -10.30 17.55
C GLY A 600 1.63 -10.96 16.16
N ILE A 601 0.91 -12.07 16.00
CA ILE A 601 0.83 -12.85 14.76
C ILE A 601 -0.06 -12.12 13.73
N GLN A 602 -1.12 -11.43 14.18
CA GLN A 602 -1.93 -10.56 13.32
C GLN A 602 -1.14 -9.33 12.83
N GLU A 603 -0.23 -8.78 13.63
CA GLU A 603 0.69 -7.74 13.14
C GLU A 603 1.72 -8.29 12.13
N MET A 604 2.22 -9.52 12.33
CA MET A 604 3.02 -10.21 11.32
C MET A 604 2.26 -10.39 9.99
N LYS A 605 0.97 -10.78 10.06
CA LYS A 605 0.06 -10.83 8.89
C LYS A 605 -0.03 -9.48 8.20
N MET A 606 -0.37 -8.42 8.93
CA MET A 606 -0.50 -7.06 8.36
C MET A 606 0.80 -6.52 7.77
N ALA A 607 1.94 -6.79 8.41
CA ALA A 607 3.25 -6.41 7.90
C ALA A 607 3.58 -7.14 6.58
N ALA A 608 3.27 -8.43 6.48
CA ALA A 608 3.45 -9.18 5.25
C ALA A 608 2.50 -8.72 4.13
N GLU A 609 1.22 -8.48 4.42
CA GLU A 609 0.26 -7.89 3.48
C GLU A 609 0.81 -6.59 2.91
N PHE A 610 1.31 -5.71 3.78
CA PHE A 610 1.90 -4.43 3.39
C PHE A 610 3.16 -4.60 2.52
N LEU A 611 4.13 -5.42 2.96
CA LEU A 611 5.37 -5.67 2.22
C LEU A 611 5.13 -6.23 0.82
N SER A 612 4.17 -7.17 0.68
CA SER A 612 3.89 -7.89 -0.56
C SER A 612 3.29 -7.08 -1.71
N GLY A 613 2.98 -5.79 -1.50
CA GLY A 613 2.23 -5.00 -2.47
C GLY A 613 0.75 -4.79 -2.14
N GLY A 614 0.31 -5.16 -0.92
CA GLY A 614 -1.11 -5.16 -0.55
C GLY A 614 -1.87 -6.43 -0.96
N HIS A 615 -1.16 -7.53 -1.24
CA HIS A 615 -1.82 -8.85 -1.32
C HIS A 615 -2.37 -9.18 0.06
N LEU A 616 -3.65 -9.54 0.13
CA LEU A 616 -4.25 -10.00 1.38
C LEU A 616 -3.84 -11.43 1.64
N PHE A 617 -3.60 -11.74 2.91
CA PHE A 617 -3.33 -13.10 3.35
C PHE A 617 -4.58 -13.97 3.13
N LYS A 618 -4.45 -15.05 2.36
CA LYS A 618 -5.51 -16.06 2.22
C LYS A 618 -5.20 -17.20 3.19
N SER A 619 -6.23 -17.81 3.77
CA SER A 619 -6.01 -18.97 4.65
C SER A 619 -5.47 -20.16 3.86
N ASP A 620 -4.42 -20.78 4.38
CA ASP A 620 -3.87 -22.05 3.88
C ASP A 620 -4.50 -23.27 4.60
N ALA A 621 -5.51 -23.08 5.46
CA ALA A 621 -6.03 -24.13 6.34
C ALA A 621 -6.57 -25.38 5.59
N GLU A 622 -7.17 -25.20 4.41
CA GLU A 622 -7.64 -26.30 3.56
C GLU A 622 -6.49 -27.13 2.97
N SER A 623 -5.29 -26.53 2.80
CA SER A 623 -4.14 -27.21 2.21
C SER A 623 -3.57 -28.36 3.06
N LEU A 624 -3.85 -28.32 4.37
CA LEU A 624 -3.31 -29.27 5.34
C LEU A 624 -3.98 -30.64 5.31
N ALA A 625 -5.03 -30.81 4.51
CA ALA A 625 -5.67 -32.09 4.26
C ALA A 625 -4.94 -32.95 3.19
N CYS A 626 -3.62 -32.81 3.02
CA CYS A 626 -2.84 -33.70 2.15
C CYS A 626 -2.62 -35.07 2.81
N PRO A 627 -3.21 -36.17 2.31
CA PRO A 627 -3.01 -37.49 2.91
C PRO A 627 -1.61 -38.07 2.67
N ASP A 628 -0.92 -37.67 1.59
CA ASP A 628 0.39 -38.22 1.23
C ASP A 628 1.56 -37.62 2.04
N PHE A 629 1.37 -36.48 2.71
CA PHE A 629 2.34 -35.93 3.68
C PHE A 629 2.68 -36.94 4.79
N GLN A 630 1.76 -37.86 5.13
CA GLN A 630 1.98 -38.90 6.14
C GLN A 630 2.82 -40.09 5.64
N LYS A 631 3.18 -40.16 4.36
CA LYS A 631 3.88 -41.32 3.78
C LYS A 631 5.36 -41.12 3.51
N THR A 632 5.81 -39.89 3.23
CA THR A 632 7.18 -39.63 2.78
C THR A 632 8.10 -39.07 3.85
N GLY A 633 7.61 -38.32 4.84
CA GLY A 633 8.44 -37.82 5.96
C GLY A 633 9.55 -36.83 5.56
N GLU A 634 9.44 -36.24 4.37
CA GLU A 634 10.40 -35.30 3.80
C GLU A 634 9.69 -33.97 3.53
N CYS A 635 9.95 -32.97 4.38
CA CYS A 635 9.35 -31.64 4.31
C CYS A 635 10.33 -30.62 3.73
N GLU A 636 10.61 -30.76 2.43
CA GLU A 636 11.29 -29.73 1.63
C GLU A 636 10.30 -28.65 1.15
N ALA A 637 10.79 -27.48 0.75
CA ALA A 637 9.99 -26.50 0.03
C ALA A 637 9.34 -27.13 -1.23
N ASP A 638 10.08 -28.03 -1.88
CA ASP A 638 9.62 -28.86 -3.00
C ASP A 638 8.47 -29.79 -2.65
N ALA A 639 8.29 -30.22 -1.40
CA ALA A 639 7.14 -31.04 -1.01
C ALA A 639 5.84 -30.21 -0.94
N TYR A 640 5.92 -28.97 -0.46
CA TYR A 640 4.80 -28.03 -0.47
C TYR A 640 4.51 -27.49 -1.88
N CYS A 641 5.54 -27.28 -2.71
CA CYS A 641 5.37 -26.98 -4.13
C CYS A 641 4.74 -28.16 -4.89
N ARG A 642 5.22 -29.39 -4.69
CA ARG A 642 4.58 -30.63 -5.21
C ARG A 642 3.13 -30.77 -4.71
N TYR A 643 2.80 -30.35 -3.50
CA TYR A 643 1.40 -30.32 -3.03
C TYR A 643 0.53 -29.36 -3.85
N ILE A 644 0.99 -28.13 -4.06
CA ILE A 644 0.31 -27.12 -4.89
C ILE A 644 0.15 -27.61 -6.34
N GLU A 645 1.16 -28.31 -6.87
CA GLU A 645 1.14 -28.85 -8.24
C GLU A 645 0.19 -30.05 -8.42
N ASN A 646 0.09 -30.93 -7.40
CA ASN A 646 -0.67 -32.19 -7.51
C ASN A 646 -2.16 -32.11 -7.10
N GLY A 647 -2.55 -31.17 -6.23
CA GLY A 647 -3.86 -31.22 -5.56
C GLY A 647 -4.96 -30.32 -6.14
N GLN A 648 -4.69 -29.01 -6.25
CA GLN A 648 -5.68 -28.02 -6.67
C GLN A 648 -5.00 -26.92 -7.51
N LYS A 649 -5.40 -26.78 -8.78
CA LYS A 649 -4.91 -25.72 -9.68
C LYS A 649 -5.01 -24.33 -9.02
N ARG A 650 -3.88 -23.72 -8.66
CA ARG A 650 -3.53 -22.27 -8.65
C ARG A 650 -4.54 -21.19 -8.19
N LYS A 651 -5.75 -21.50 -7.73
CA LYS A 651 -6.80 -20.53 -7.34
C LYS A 651 -6.34 -19.58 -6.22
N ASN A 652 -5.40 -20.02 -5.39
CA ASN A 652 -4.80 -19.24 -4.32
C ASN A 652 -3.57 -18.47 -4.84
N GLY A 653 -3.79 -17.47 -5.72
CA GLY A 653 -2.72 -16.57 -6.18
C GLY A 653 -2.01 -15.83 -5.02
N ALA A 654 -0.78 -15.39 -5.25
CA ALA A 654 0.18 -14.69 -4.37
C ALA A 654 -0.15 -14.66 -2.86
N GLN A 655 0.55 -15.50 -2.08
CA GLN A 655 0.46 -15.49 -0.61
C GLN A 655 1.53 -14.54 -0.03
N PRO A 656 1.16 -13.54 0.80
CA PRO A 656 2.11 -12.56 1.35
C PRO A 656 3.01 -13.14 2.46
N LEU A 657 2.50 -14.13 3.19
CA LEU A 657 3.18 -14.82 4.28
C LEU A 657 2.85 -16.31 4.23
N ARG A 658 3.85 -17.16 4.43
CA ARG A 658 3.67 -18.58 4.76
C ARG A 658 4.42 -18.92 6.03
N CYS A 659 3.94 -19.94 6.74
CA CYS A 659 4.58 -20.46 7.95
C CYS A 659 4.55 -21.99 7.93
N TYR A 660 5.69 -22.64 8.17
CA TYR A 660 5.82 -24.09 8.28
C TYR A 660 6.97 -24.47 9.20
N ALA A 661 7.04 -25.75 9.57
CA ALA A 661 8.24 -26.33 10.17
C ALA A 661 8.92 -27.21 9.11
N ILE A 662 10.23 -27.08 8.96
CA ILE A 662 11.03 -28.04 8.17
C ILE A 662 11.24 -29.26 9.06
N GLU A 663 11.15 -30.48 8.54
CA GLU A 663 11.62 -31.66 9.26
C GLU A 663 13.11 -31.82 8.99
N SER A 664 13.95 -31.83 10.03
CA SER A 664 15.40 -31.89 9.86
C SER A 664 15.83 -33.27 9.38
N ALA A 665 16.01 -33.43 8.07
CA ALA A 665 16.67 -34.59 7.49
C ALA A 665 18.13 -34.67 7.98
N GLU A 666 18.37 -35.66 8.84
CA GLU A 666 19.66 -36.07 9.40
C GLU A 666 20.39 -35.06 10.34
N SER A 667 21.14 -35.61 11.30
CA SER A 667 22.02 -34.79 12.15
C SER A 667 23.31 -34.51 11.39
N THR A 668 23.51 -33.27 10.94
CA THR A 668 24.78 -32.89 10.32
C THR A 668 25.92 -33.05 11.34
N ASN A 669 27.00 -33.74 10.93
CA ASN A 669 28.15 -34.05 11.79
C ASN A 669 29.01 -32.82 12.18
N THR A 670 28.50 -31.60 11.99
CA THR A 670 29.20 -30.33 12.25
C THR A 670 29.25 -29.97 13.73
N GLY A 671 28.51 -30.67 14.60
CA GLY A 671 28.46 -30.42 16.04
C GLY A 671 27.63 -29.19 16.45
N GLU A 672 27.14 -28.41 15.49
CA GLU A 672 26.12 -27.41 15.75
C GLU A 672 24.75 -28.08 15.80
N ILE A 673 24.13 -28.07 16.99
CA ILE A 673 22.75 -28.53 17.17
C ILE A 673 21.82 -27.43 16.63
N ASP A 674 21.64 -27.38 15.31
CA ASP A 674 20.50 -26.69 14.71
C ASP A 674 19.20 -27.29 15.31
N SER A 675 18.19 -26.45 15.51
CA SER A 675 16.98 -26.85 16.24
C SER A 675 16.27 -28.01 15.52
N LYS A 676 15.74 -28.96 16.30
CA LYS A 676 14.86 -29.98 15.74
C LYS A 676 13.60 -29.29 15.22
N ASN A 677 13.47 -29.32 13.91
CA ASN A 677 12.36 -28.80 13.13
C ASN A 677 12.13 -27.28 13.28
N PRO A 678 13.00 -26.41 12.73
CA PRO A 678 12.86 -24.96 12.85
C PRO A 678 11.58 -24.47 12.18
N VAL A 679 10.92 -23.50 12.82
CA VAL A 679 9.82 -22.75 12.18
C VAL A 679 10.40 -21.76 11.18
N VAL A 680 9.87 -21.82 9.96
CA VAL A 680 10.24 -20.97 8.83
C VAL A 680 9.06 -20.08 8.48
N TYR A 681 9.34 -18.80 8.32
CA TYR A 681 8.43 -17.82 7.75
C TYR A 681 8.92 -17.44 6.36
N GLN A 682 8.07 -17.51 5.34
CA GLN A 682 8.37 -16.98 4.02
C GLN A 682 7.57 -15.70 3.80
N LEU A 683 8.26 -14.60 3.54
CA LEU A 683 7.67 -13.31 3.17
C LEU A 683 7.81 -13.07 1.67
N LEU A 684 6.73 -12.66 1.02
CA LEU A 684 6.75 -12.26 -0.38
C LEU A 684 7.15 -10.78 -0.47
N ILE A 685 8.29 -10.49 -1.11
CA ILE A 685 8.86 -9.14 -1.24
C ILE A 685 8.89 -8.75 -2.74
N PRO A 686 8.26 -7.64 -3.17
CA PRO A 686 8.32 -7.20 -4.57
C PRO A 686 9.76 -7.01 -5.05
N LYS A 687 10.00 -7.32 -6.33
CA LYS A 687 11.22 -6.89 -7.03
C LYS A 687 11.12 -5.41 -7.37
N ALA A 688 12.26 -4.73 -7.41
CA ALA A 688 12.34 -3.32 -7.79
C ALA A 688 12.00 -3.16 -9.29
N ILE A 689 10.89 -2.50 -9.60
CA ILE A 689 10.56 -2.12 -10.99
C ILE A 689 11.37 -0.86 -11.32
N LEU A 690 12.50 -1.03 -12.00
CA LEU A 690 13.37 0.08 -12.34
C LEU A 690 12.83 0.85 -13.55
N VAL A 691 12.36 0.15 -14.58
CA VAL A 691 11.78 0.78 -15.78
C VAL A 691 10.40 0.20 -16.07
N GLY A 692 9.43 1.10 -16.23
CA GLY A 692 8.12 0.81 -16.79
C GLY A 692 8.01 1.39 -18.20
N MET A 693 7.69 0.54 -19.17
CA MET A 693 7.74 0.88 -20.59
C MET A 693 6.36 0.86 -21.24
N VAL A 694 6.01 1.92 -21.97
CA VAL A 694 4.82 1.96 -22.82
C VAL A 694 5.27 2.00 -24.28
N ASN A 695 4.93 0.95 -25.04
CA ASN A 695 5.12 0.95 -26.48
C ASN A 695 3.98 1.74 -27.15
N THR A 696 4.32 2.62 -28.09
CA THR A 696 3.31 3.37 -28.85
C THR A 696 2.86 2.67 -30.13
N GLY A 697 3.58 1.63 -30.58
CA GLY A 697 3.17 0.76 -31.68
C GLY A 697 2.10 -0.28 -31.29
N PRO A 698 1.59 -1.06 -32.26
CA PRO A 698 0.52 -2.05 -32.07
C PRO A 698 0.98 -3.33 -31.36
N THR A 699 2.29 -3.56 -31.25
CA THR A 699 2.85 -4.72 -30.54
C THR A 699 2.69 -4.54 -29.03
N GLN A 700 2.02 -5.50 -28.38
CA GLN A 700 1.92 -5.51 -26.92
C GLN A 700 3.33 -5.48 -26.30
N PRO A 701 3.59 -4.59 -25.33
CA PRO A 701 4.90 -4.47 -24.72
C PRO A 701 5.19 -5.69 -23.86
N LYS A 702 6.41 -6.23 -24.00
CA LYS A 702 6.86 -7.43 -23.30
C LYS A 702 7.59 -7.06 -22.01
N ASN A 703 7.62 -7.99 -21.06
CA ASN A 703 8.51 -7.90 -19.91
C ASN A 703 9.86 -8.47 -20.32
N TYR A 704 10.91 -7.63 -20.30
CA TYR A 704 12.25 -8.00 -20.72
C TYR A 704 13.06 -8.63 -19.59
N THR A 705 12.90 -8.07 -18.38
CA THR A 705 13.42 -8.60 -17.11
C THR A 705 12.45 -8.25 -15.99
N ASP A 706 12.70 -8.75 -14.80
CA ASP A 706 11.91 -8.45 -13.61
C ASP A 706 11.98 -6.96 -13.21
N ALA A 707 13.06 -6.27 -13.61
CA ALA A 707 13.27 -4.84 -13.41
C ALA A 707 12.75 -3.96 -14.57
N ILE A 708 12.39 -4.55 -15.71
CA ILE A 708 11.97 -3.85 -16.94
C ILE A 708 10.63 -4.42 -17.42
N VAL A 709 9.55 -3.74 -17.06
CA VAL A 709 8.17 -4.22 -17.23
C VAL A 709 7.45 -3.43 -18.33
N GLY A 710 6.75 -4.14 -19.21
CA GLY A 710 5.93 -3.57 -20.27
C GLY A 710 4.50 -3.28 -19.82
N TYR A 711 3.92 -2.16 -20.27
CA TYR A 711 2.56 -1.70 -19.97
C TYR A 711 1.85 -1.24 -21.24
N GLY A 712 0.64 -1.76 -21.49
CA GLY A 712 -0.12 -1.49 -22.72
C GLY A 712 -0.56 -0.04 -22.88
N SER A 713 -0.53 0.75 -21.80
CA SER A 713 -1.00 2.13 -21.79
C SER A 713 -0.30 2.99 -20.73
N VAL A 714 -0.34 4.32 -20.93
CA VAL A 714 0.16 5.30 -19.94
C VAL A 714 -0.63 5.24 -18.61
N PRO A 715 -1.96 5.05 -18.59
CA PRO A 715 -2.73 4.81 -17.36
C PRO A 715 -2.30 3.55 -16.58
N GLU A 716 -1.89 2.47 -17.26
CA GLU A 716 -1.32 1.28 -16.61
C GLU A 716 0.03 1.60 -15.97
N LEU A 717 0.95 2.23 -16.70
CA LEU A 717 2.24 2.70 -16.16
C LEU A 717 2.03 3.59 -14.93
N ALA A 718 1.04 4.48 -14.98
CA ALA A 718 0.68 5.36 -13.86
C ALA A 718 0.14 4.64 -12.62
N GLY A 719 -0.24 3.36 -12.73
CA GLY A 719 -0.62 2.50 -11.61
C GLY A 719 0.55 1.79 -10.92
N THR A 720 1.79 2.03 -11.35
CA THR A 720 2.96 1.19 -10.99
C THR A 720 3.99 1.93 -10.13
N GLY A 721 4.86 1.19 -9.44
CA GLY A 721 6.01 1.76 -8.72
C GLY A 721 7.27 1.95 -9.57
N ALA A 722 7.17 2.06 -10.89
CA ALA A 722 8.36 2.14 -11.74
C ALA A 722 9.24 3.36 -11.41
N ALA A 723 10.55 3.15 -11.19
CA ALA A 723 11.48 4.25 -10.90
C ALA A 723 11.70 5.19 -12.10
N PHE A 724 11.54 4.66 -13.32
CA PHE A 724 11.57 5.35 -14.60
C PHE A 724 10.35 4.99 -15.44
N GLY A 725 9.77 5.98 -16.12
CA GLY A 725 8.73 5.79 -17.13
C GLY A 725 9.29 6.07 -18.52
N VAL A 726 9.28 5.08 -19.41
CA VAL A 726 9.79 5.21 -20.78
C VAL A 726 8.64 5.01 -21.76
N ILE A 727 8.42 6.01 -22.61
CA ILE A 727 7.49 5.93 -23.73
C ILE A 727 8.32 5.70 -24.98
N LEU A 728 8.22 4.50 -25.54
CA LEU A 728 8.92 4.17 -26.79
C LEU A 728 8.15 4.79 -27.95
N ASP A 729 8.81 5.69 -28.67
CA ASP A 729 8.30 6.20 -29.93
C ASP A 729 8.21 5.08 -30.98
N SER A 730 7.19 5.14 -31.83
CA SER A 730 7.01 4.22 -32.96
C SER A 730 6.98 5.03 -34.26
N PRO A 731 7.64 4.57 -35.35
CA PRO A 731 7.56 5.25 -36.64
C PRO A 731 6.12 5.38 -37.15
N GLU A 732 5.24 4.45 -36.77
CA GLU A 732 3.81 4.42 -37.11
C GLU A 732 2.97 5.46 -36.35
N LEU A 733 3.48 6.02 -35.25
CA LEU A 733 2.76 7.01 -34.46
C LEU A 733 2.75 8.36 -35.19
N ASP A 734 1.59 8.79 -35.65
CA ASP A 734 1.37 10.09 -36.30
C ASP A 734 1.18 11.23 -35.29
N GLU A 735 0.96 12.45 -35.77
CA GLU A 735 0.77 13.63 -34.91
C GLU A 735 -0.46 13.52 -34.00
N ALA A 736 -1.53 12.86 -34.48
CA ALA A 736 -2.73 12.60 -33.70
C ALA A 736 -2.47 11.58 -32.57
N GLY A 737 -1.72 10.52 -32.87
CA GLY A 737 -1.25 9.53 -31.90
C GLY A 737 -0.33 10.15 -30.84
N ILE A 738 0.62 11.00 -31.26
CA ILE A 738 1.44 11.81 -30.34
C ILE A 738 0.53 12.66 -29.44
N GLY A 739 -0.42 13.41 -30.01
CA GLY A 739 -1.37 14.22 -29.27
C GLY A 739 -2.17 13.43 -28.23
N LYS A 740 -2.65 12.22 -28.60
CA LYS A 740 -3.33 11.31 -27.68
C LYS A 740 -2.42 10.85 -26.54
N ARG A 741 -1.17 10.48 -26.81
CA ARG A 741 -0.23 10.08 -25.75
C ARG A 741 0.12 11.24 -24.81
N VAL A 742 0.30 12.45 -25.33
CA VAL A 742 0.49 13.66 -24.49
C VAL A 742 -0.72 13.94 -23.61
N GLN A 743 -1.94 13.74 -24.11
CA GLN A 743 -3.17 13.82 -23.33
C GLN A 743 -3.18 12.79 -22.18
N GLU A 744 -2.87 11.51 -22.46
CA GLU A 744 -2.78 10.45 -21.43
C GLU A 744 -1.70 10.78 -20.38
N ILE A 745 -0.52 11.28 -20.78
CA ILE A 745 0.53 11.72 -19.86
C ILE A 745 0.03 12.86 -18.97
N ARG A 746 -0.72 13.82 -19.53
CA ARG A 746 -1.29 14.95 -18.78
C ARG A 746 -2.33 14.50 -17.75
N GLU A 747 -3.23 13.60 -18.10
CA GLU A 747 -4.24 13.07 -17.17
C GLU A 747 -3.61 12.34 -15.98
N HIS A 748 -2.46 11.68 -16.19
CA HIS A 748 -1.82 10.85 -15.17
C HIS A 748 -0.48 11.40 -14.61
N HIS A 749 -0.07 12.63 -14.92
CA HIS A 749 1.32 13.11 -14.65
C HIS A 749 1.77 13.06 -13.18
N ASN A 750 0.85 13.17 -12.22
CA ASN A 750 1.15 13.03 -10.78
C ASN A 750 1.36 11.58 -10.36
N ALA A 751 0.63 10.66 -10.99
CA ALA A 751 0.71 9.21 -10.77
C ALA A 751 1.80 8.54 -11.62
N LEU A 752 2.36 9.22 -12.62
CA LEU A 752 3.52 8.75 -13.39
C LEU A 752 4.85 8.97 -12.61
N PRO A 753 5.90 8.16 -12.90
CA PRO A 753 7.25 8.33 -12.35
C PRO A 753 7.79 9.74 -12.60
N PHE A 754 8.55 10.31 -11.66
CA PHE A 754 9.20 11.61 -11.91
C PHE A 754 10.12 11.53 -13.14
N ARG A 755 10.89 10.44 -13.24
CA ARG A 755 11.81 10.16 -14.35
C ARG A 755 11.06 9.66 -15.59
N LEU A 756 10.28 10.56 -16.19
CA LEU A 756 9.44 10.27 -17.36
C LEU A 756 10.09 10.80 -18.64
N MET A 757 10.28 9.93 -19.62
CA MET A 757 10.88 10.27 -20.90
C MET A 757 10.18 9.61 -22.09
N ILE A 758 10.27 10.27 -23.24
CA ILE A 758 10.09 9.66 -24.57
C ILE A 758 11.47 9.25 -25.06
N LEU A 759 11.60 8.02 -25.54
CA LEU A 759 12.79 7.53 -26.22
C LEU A 759 12.51 7.50 -27.72
N ALA A 760 13.18 8.38 -28.47
CA ALA A 760 13.07 8.53 -29.92
C ALA A 760 14.26 7.89 -30.63
N GLY A 761 13.97 7.12 -31.69
CA GLY A 761 14.99 6.41 -32.47
C GLY A 761 15.69 7.24 -33.55
N SER A 762 15.28 8.48 -33.81
CA SER A 762 15.90 9.35 -34.84
C SER A 762 15.55 10.84 -34.67
N PRO A 763 16.37 11.76 -35.23
CA PRO A 763 16.13 13.20 -35.21
C PRO A 763 14.73 13.62 -35.70
N ASP A 764 14.27 13.05 -36.81
CA ASP A 764 12.96 13.37 -37.40
C ASP A 764 11.80 13.04 -36.44
N ARG A 765 11.94 11.95 -35.67
CA ARG A 765 10.95 11.57 -34.65
C ARG A 765 11.03 12.47 -33.43
N THR A 766 12.24 12.82 -32.97
CA THR A 766 12.45 13.82 -31.92
C THR A 766 11.76 15.15 -32.28
N GLU A 767 11.91 15.62 -33.52
CA GLU A 767 11.35 16.90 -33.95
C GLU A 767 9.82 16.86 -34.07
N LYS A 768 9.22 15.72 -34.45
CA LYS A 768 7.75 15.53 -34.39
C LYS A 768 7.20 15.65 -32.97
N TRP A 769 7.86 15.05 -31.97
CA TRP A 769 7.46 15.21 -30.57
C TRP A 769 7.64 16.65 -30.09
N LYS A 770 8.77 17.31 -30.43
CA LYS A 770 9.02 18.74 -30.10
C LYS A 770 8.03 19.70 -30.77
N SER A 771 7.55 19.37 -31.97
CA SER A 771 6.60 20.17 -32.76
C SER A 771 5.17 20.13 -32.23
N ASN A 772 4.80 19.09 -31.47
CA ASN A 772 3.47 19.01 -30.84
C ASN A 772 3.22 20.21 -29.93
N GLU A 773 2.08 20.90 -30.10
CA GLU A 773 1.83 22.19 -29.44
C GLU A 773 2.00 22.14 -27.90
N PHE A 774 1.46 21.11 -27.25
CA PHE A 774 1.52 20.97 -25.79
C PHE A 774 2.94 20.72 -25.29
N ILE A 775 3.72 19.91 -26.01
CA ILE A 775 5.14 19.69 -25.69
C ILE A 775 5.95 20.94 -25.99
N ARG A 776 5.69 21.64 -27.09
CA ARG A 776 6.38 22.89 -27.42
C ARG A 776 6.16 23.96 -26.35
N GLN A 777 4.95 24.06 -25.80
CA GLN A 777 4.64 24.95 -24.67
C GLN A 777 5.38 24.52 -23.38
N MET A 778 5.50 23.21 -23.11
CA MET A 778 6.27 22.69 -21.97
C MET A 778 7.79 22.93 -22.12
N LEU A 779 8.35 22.71 -23.32
CA LEU A 779 9.78 22.86 -23.63
C LEU A 779 10.22 24.33 -23.69
N ALA A 780 9.36 25.24 -24.16
CA ALA A 780 9.63 26.67 -24.16
C ALA A 780 9.60 27.30 -22.75
N GLY A 781 9.16 26.54 -21.74
CA GLY A 781 8.77 27.04 -20.42
C GLY A 781 7.51 27.91 -20.48
N TYR A 782 6.81 28.02 -19.35
CA TYR A 782 5.68 28.95 -19.23
C TYR A 782 6.19 30.38 -19.14
N LYS A 783 6.44 31.03 -20.28
CA LYS A 783 6.94 32.41 -20.37
C LYS A 783 6.13 33.37 -19.48
N THR A 784 6.64 33.66 -18.28
CA THR A 784 6.03 34.62 -17.36
C THR A 784 6.42 36.03 -17.78
N GLY A 785 5.66 36.60 -18.72
CA GLY A 785 5.37 38.04 -18.86
C GLY A 785 6.51 39.02 -19.20
N ASP A 786 7.76 38.70 -18.90
CA ASP A 786 8.88 39.66 -18.85
C ASP A 786 9.66 39.77 -20.18
N GLU A 787 9.36 38.96 -21.21
CA GLU A 787 9.86 39.24 -22.56
C GLU A 787 9.10 40.45 -23.14
N GLU A 788 9.82 41.57 -23.31
CA GLU A 788 9.32 42.96 -23.52
C GLU A 788 8.30 43.23 -24.66
N GLY A 789 7.87 42.20 -25.41
CA GLY A 789 6.81 42.29 -26.43
C GLY A 789 5.53 41.49 -26.12
N SER A 790 5.55 40.55 -25.17
CA SER A 790 4.44 39.60 -24.93
C SER A 790 3.37 40.17 -23.99
N LYS A 791 2.43 40.95 -24.54
CA LYS A 791 1.43 41.69 -23.74
C LYS A 791 0.48 40.85 -22.86
N ASN A 792 0.46 39.53 -22.98
CA ASN A 792 -0.39 38.64 -22.16
C ASN A 792 0.38 37.34 -21.81
N PRO A 793 0.81 37.12 -20.55
CA PRO A 793 1.34 35.83 -20.14
C PRO A 793 0.26 34.74 -20.17
N VAL A 794 0.54 33.61 -20.81
CA VAL A 794 -0.35 32.44 -20.80
C VAL A 794 -0.18 31.72 -19.45
N ALA A 795 -1.15 31.88 -18.56
CA ALA A 795 -1.11 31.24 -17.24
C ALA A 795 -1.24 29.71 -17.36
N PHE A 796 -0.51 28.95 -16.54
CA PHE A 796 -0.47 27.48 -16.57
C PHE A 796 -1.82 26.82 -16.22
N ASP A 797 -2.65 26.50 -17.21
CA ASP A 797 -3.87 25.70 -17.01
C ASP A 797 -3.52 24.21 -16.85
N TYR A 798 -3.71 23.64 -15.65
CA TYR A 798 -3.35 22.24 -15.37
C TYR A 798 -4.22 21.23 -16.13
N GLU A 799 -5.42 21.62 -16.59
CA GLU A 799 -6.29 20.76 -17.38
C GLU A 799 -5.86 20.69 -18.84
N LYS A 800 -4.99 21.61 -19.29
CA LYS A 800 -4.56 21.77 -20.69
C LYS A 800 -3.07 21.58 -20.91
N HIS A 801 -2.22 21.85 -19.93
CA HIS A 801 -0.77 21.80 -20.11
C HIS A 801 -0.04 20.85 -19.14
N LEU A 802 1.18 20.43 -19.51
CA LEU A 802 2.07 19.62 -18.68
C LEU A 802 3.10 20.52 -17.96
N PRO A 803 3.37 20.37 -16.66
CA PRO A 803 4.35 21.19 -15.95
C PRO A 803 5.71 21.24 -16.69
N ALA A 804 6.36 22.40 -16.71
CA ALA A 804 7.60 22.58 -17.45
C ALA A 804 8.67 21.62 -16.90
N CYS A 805 9.47 21.01 -17.78
CA CYS A 805 10.45 19.98 -17.41
C CYS A 805 9.84 18.71 -16.76
N ARG A 806 8.55 18.39 -16.98
CA ARG A 806 7.92 17.15 -16.47
C ARG A 806 8.23 15.91 -17.31
N LEU A 807 8.50 16.10 -18.60
CA LEU A 807 8.68 15.06 -19.61
C LEU A 807 9.88 15.43 -20.48
N TYR A 808 10.77 14.48 -20.70
CA TYR A 808 12.00 14.67 -21.47
C TYR A 808 11.96 13.86 -22.76
N ILE A 809 12.57 14.36 -23.83
CA ILE A 809 12.70 13.62 -25.09
C ILE A 809 14.18 13.27 -25.25
N ILE A 810 14.48 11.98 -25.24
CA ILE A 810 15.82 11.43 -25.37
C ILE A 810 15.93 10.83 -26.77
N GLU A 811 16.88 11.34 -27.54
CA GLU A 811 17.24 10.80 -28.85
C GLU A 811 18.39 9.82 -28.67
N SER A 812 18.16 8.54 -29.02
CA SER A 812 19.20 7.51 -28.99
C SER A 812 18.73 6.30 -29.78
N GLU A 813 19.14 6.20 -31.05
CA GLU A 813 18.87 5.05 -31.92
C GLU A 813 19.30 3.73 -31.24
N ARG A 814 20.45 3.74 -30.56
CA ARG A 814 20.99 2.57 -29.85
C ARG A 814 20.10 2.12 -28.69
N LEU A 815 19.67 3.03 -27.82
CA LEU A 815 18.77 2.67 -26.71
C LEU A 815 17.39 2.29 -27.23
N HIS A 816 16.87 3.02 -28.22
CA HIS A 816 15.59 2.72 -28.85
C HIS A 816 15.60 1.32 -29.47
N GLY A 817 16.65 0.95 -30.21
CA GLY A 817 16.88 -0.38 -30.75
C GLY A 817 17.01 -1.47 -29.68
N ILE A 818 17.68 -1.19 -28.56
CA ILE A 818 17.76 -2.11 -27.41
C ILE A 818 16.35 -2.36 -26.83
N PHE A 819 15.59 -1.31 -26.57
CA PHE A 819 14.29 -1.41 -25.90
C PHE A 819 13.12 -1.80 -26.82
N THR A 820 13.33 -1.85 -28.13
CA THR A 820 12.39 -2.40 -29.13
C THR A 820 12.76 -3.80 -29.62
N SER A 821 13.96 -4.29 -29.30
CA SER A 821 14.43 -5.63 -29.66
C SER A 821 13.95 -6.71 -28.69
N ASP A 822 13.58 -7.87 -29.22
CA ASP A 822 13.24 -9.07 -28.45
C ASP A 822 14.47 -9.82 -27.87
N ALA A 823 15.68 -9.49 -28.34
CA ALA A 823 16.91 -10.19 -27.92
C ALA A 823 17.49 -9.62 -26.61
N LYS A 824 18.18 -10.44 -25.81
CA LYS A 824 19.07 -9.92 -24.75
C LYS A 824 20.06 -8.95 -25.42
N PRO A 825 20.14 -7.68 -25.00
CA PRO A 825 20.96 -6.70 -25.71
C PRO A 825 22.44 -7.05 -25.60
N ASP A 826 23.14 -7.00 -26.73
CA ASP A 826 24.61 -7.03 -26.78
C ASP A 826 25.15 -5.64 -26.39
N ALA A 827 24.91 -5.29 -25.12
CA ALA A 827 25.33 -4.06 -24.50
C ALA A 827 26.29 -4.37 -23.35
N SER A 828 27.33 -3.56 -23.23
CA SER A 828 28.15 -3.48 -22.02
C SER A 828 28.39 -2.01 -21.70
N PHE A 829 28.29 -1.66 -20.42
CA PHE A 829 28.40 -0.30 -19.91
C PHE A 829 28.78 -0.36 -18.43
N LEU A 830 29.80 0.40 -18.02
CA LEU A 830 30.26 0.52 -16.62
C LEU A 830 30.43 -0.83 -15.89
N GLY A 831 31.19 -1.76 -16.49
CA GLY A 831 31.46 -3.08 -15.92
C GLY A 831 30.32 -4.10 -16.04
N THR A 832 29.12 -3.69 -16.44
CA THR A 832 27.94 -4.55 -16.58
C THR A 832 27.71 -5.02 -18.03
N ASP A 833 26.87 -6.03 -18.22
CA ASP A 833 26.40 -6.51 -19.52
C ASP A 833 24.86 -6.51 -19.64
N GLY A 834 24.35 -6.80 -20.84
CA GLY A 834 22.94 -7.09 -21.07
C GLY A 834 21.99 -5.98 -20.63
N TRP A 835 20.92 -6.38 -19.95
CA TRP A 835 19.89 -5.45 -19.47
C TRP A 835 20.38 -4.52 -18.36
N ASN A 836 21.35 -4.94 -17.54
CA ASN A 836 21.96 -4.07 -16.53
C ASN A 836 22.73 -2.91 -17.21
N ALA A 837 23.46 -3.21 -18.29
CA ALA A 837 24.11 -2.19 -19.11
C ALA A 837 23.09 -1.24 -19.76
N ALA A 838 21.99 -1.78 -20.31
CA ALA A 838 20.92 -0.97 -20.90
C ALA A 838 20.24 -0.03 -19.89
N LEU A 839 20.01 -0.50 -18.65
CA LEU A 839 19.46 0.28 -17.54
C LEU A 839 20.38 1.44 -17.14
N LEU A 840 21.68 1.19 -16.99
CA LEU A 840 22.65 2.22 -16.64
C LEU A 840 22.84 3.24 -17.78
N MET A 841 22.81 2.79 -19.04
CA MET A 841 22.80 3.70 -20.20
C MET A 841 21.53 4.58 -20.19
N LEU A 842 20.36 4.02 -19.86
CA LEU A 842 19.12 4.79 -19.76
C LEU A 842 19.21 5.85 -18.64
N TYR A 843 19.73 5.50 -17.45
CA TYR A 843 19.94 6.44 -16.34
C TYR A 843 20.94 7.55 -16.73
N HIS A 844 22.03 7.19 -17.41
CA HIS A 844 22.99 8.16 -17.93
C HIS A 844 22.34 9.18 -18.88
N HIS A 845 21.62 8.70 -19.90
CA HIS A 845 20.90 9.59 -20.83
C HIS A 845 19.80 10.40 -20.13
N TRP A 846 19.12 9.84 -19.13
CA TRP A 846 18.17 10.58 -18.29
C TRP A 846 18.83 11.75 -17.58
N LEU A 847 19.99 11.57 -16.95
CA LEU A 847 20.68 12.64 -16.22
C LEU A 847 21.16 13.75 -17.15
N ILE A 848 21.67 13.39 -18.34
CA ILE A 848 22.01 14.35 -19.40
C ILE A 848 20.76 15.15 -19.81
N ALA A 849 19.63 14.50 -20.05
CA ALA A 849 18.39 15.20 -20.41
C ALA A 849 17.84 16.06 -19.26
N PHE A 850 17.94 15.59 -18.03
CA PHE A 850 17.39 16.21 -16.82
C PHE A 850 18.16 17.48 -16.42
N LYS A 851 19.50 17.44 -16.45
CA LYS A 851 20.36 18.50 -15.89
C LYS A 851 21.39 19.06 -16.85
N GLY A 852 21.45 18.55 -18.08
CA GLY A 852 22.51 18.85 -19.02
C GLY A 852 23.85 18.25 -18.58
N VAL A 853 24.88 18.57 -19.35
CA VAL A 853 26.26 18.20 -19.08
C VAL A 853 27.04 19.48 -18.71
N PRO A 854 28.01 19.42 -17.78
CA PRO A 854 28.86 20.57 -17.47
C PRO A 854 29.67 21.05 -18.66
N HIS A 855 30.28 22.25 -18.57
CA HIS A 855 31.03 22.85 -19.68
C HIS A 855 32.28 22.07 -20.11
N ASP A 856 32.80 21.21 -19.25
CA ASP A 856 33.88 20.25 -19.50
C ASP A 856 33.35 18.83 -19.79
N ASN A 857 32.09 18.73 -20.20
CA ASN A 857 31.33 17.53 -20.54
C ASN A 857 31.37 16.42 -19.46
N THR A 858 31.67 16.78 -18.21
CA THR A 858 31.96 15.81 -17.14
C THR A 858 31.41 16.29 -15.79
N TRP A 859 30.52 15.50 -15.18
CA TRP A 859 30.18 15.67 -13.76
C TRP A 859 31.30 15.10 -12.89
N LYS A 860 31.76 15.87 -11.91
CA LYS A 860 32.83 15.49 -10.97
C LYS A 860 32.28 15.29 -9.58
N LEU A 861 32.12 14.03 -9.19
CA LEU A 861 31.69 13.64 -7.84
C LEU A 861 32.90 13.57 -6.92
N VAL A 862 32.94 14.42 -5.89
CA VAL A 862 33.95 14.43 -4.83
C VAL A 862 33.34 13.87 -3.55
N ILE A 863 33.96 12.87 -2.94
CA ILE A 863 33.55 12.33 -1.64
C ILE A 863 34.75 12.37 -0.70
N GLY A 864 34.65 13.14 0.39
CA GLY A 864 35.70 13.34 1.39
C GLY A 864 35.40 12.62 2.71
N PHE A 865 36.33 11.82 3.24
CA PHE A 865 36.22 11.14 4.54
C PHE A 865 37.34 11.55 5.52
N GLU A 866 37.01 11.67 6.82
CA GLU A 866 37.99 11.74 7.93
C GLU A 866 38.33 10.32 8.46
N ARG A 867 38.66 9.39 7.57
CA ARG A 867 39.04 8.00 7.92
C ARG A 867 40.35 7.67 7.20
N SER A 868 41.08 6.64 7.64
CA SER A 868 42.28 6.25 6.90
C SER A 868 41.94 5.62 5.55
N GLN A 869 42.81 5.76 4.56
CA GLN A 869 42.66 5.10 3.26
C GLN A 869 42.53 3.57 3.41
N ASP A 870 43.22 2.96 4.37
CA ASP A 870 43.09 1.53 4.67
C ASP A 870 41.68 1.09 5.09
N GLN A 871 40.87 1.99 5.67
CA GLN A 871 39.51 1.69 6.16
C GLN A 871 38.45 1.85 5.06
N VAL A 872 38.56 2.90 4.24
CA VAL A 872 37.53 3.25 3.24
C VAL A 872 38.00 3.00 1.81
N GLY A 873 39.26 3.29 1.50
CA GLY A 873 39.86 3.16 0.16
C GLY A 873 39.62 1.77 -0.44
N LYS A 874 39.95 0.70 0.28
CA LYS A 874 39.77 -0.68 -0.21
C LYS A 874 38.33 -1.01 -0.67
N ARG A 875 37.31 -0.50 0.03
CA ARG A 875 35.88 -0.70 -0.29
C ARG A 875 35.41 0.10 -1.50
N TRP A 876 36.19 1.08 -1.94
CA TRP A 876 35.94 1.90 -3.13
C TRP A 876 36.85 1.50 -4.29
N GLU A 877 38.12 1.16 -4.03
CA GLU A 877 39.14 0.79 -5.01
C GLU A 877 38.72 -0.42 -5.84
N GLU A 878 38.18 -1.48 -5.21
CA GLU A 878 37.69 -2.67 -5.93
C GLU A 878 36.54 -2.36 -6.90
N PRO A 879 35.38 -1.79 -6.47
CA PRO A 879 34.29 -1.49 -7.39
C PRO A 879 34.63 -0.38 -8.39
N LEU A 880 35.46 0.62 -8.04
CA LEU A 880 35.98 1.60 -9.01
C LEU A 880 36.87 0.96 -10.08
N THR A 881 37.70 -0.03 -9.72
CA THR A 881 38.54 -0.76 -10.69
C THR A 881 37.69 -1.56 -11.68
N LEU A 882 36.61 -2.20 -11.20
CA LEU A 882 35.62 -2.88 -12.06
C LEU A 882 34.85 -1.91 -12.96
N PHE A 883 34.59 -0.69 -12.49
CA PHE A 883 33.94 0.39 -13.23
C PHE A 883 34.84 0.96 -14.36
N ASP A 884 36.15 1.11 -14.11
CA ASP A 884 37.12 1.77 -14.99
C ASP A 884 37.72 0.87 -16.09
N VAL A 885 38.37 -0.24 -15.70
CA VAL A 885 39.49 -0.82 -16.48
C VAL A 885 39.11 -1.39 -17.85
N GLY A 886 37.88 -1.90 -18.01
CA GLY A 886 37.47 -2.66 -19.22
C GLY A 886 36.62 -1.88 -20.23
N ALA A 887 35.74 -0.98 -19.77
CA ALA A 887 34.70 -0.38 -20.60
C ALA A 887 35.18 0.91 -21.30
N GLN A 888 35.79 1.85 -20.56
CA GLN A 888 36.21 3.14 -21.12
C GLN A 888 37.26 2.98 -22.23
N ARG A 889 38.21 2.06 -22.07
CA ARG A 889 39.26 1.78 -23.08
C ARG A 889 38.71 1.25 -24.41
N LYS A 890 37.52 0.63 -24.43
CA LYS A 890 36.84 0.18 -25.66
C LYS A 890 35.95 1.27 -26.25
N LEU A 891 35.30 2.07 -25.39
CA LEU A 891 34.50 3.24 -25.80
C LEU A 891 35.35 4.28 -26.54
N ALA A 892 36.53 4.62 -26.01
CA ALA A 892 37.46 5.57 -26.65
C ALA A 892 38.11 5.05 -27.96
N ALA A 893 38.02 3.75 -28.25
CA ALA A 893 38.68 3.11 -29.40
C ALA A 893 37.74 2.83 -30.59
N LYS A 894 36.41 2.93 -30.40
CA LYS A 894 35.44 2.97 -31.50
C LYS A 894 34.98 4.41 -31.70
N THR A 895 34.80 4.82 -32.95
CA THR A 895 34.19 6.10 -33.33
C THR A 895 32.69 6.10 -32.98
N ILE A 896 32.38 6.27 -31.71
CA ILE A 896 31.06 6.61 -31.16
C ILE A 896 31.21 8.04 -30.66
N THR A 897 30.74 9.01 -31.46
CA THR A 897 30.95 10.44 -31.19
C THR A 897 30.09 11.01 -30.06
N ASP A 898 29.16 10.20 -29.53
CA ASP A 898 27.98 10.70 -28.82
C ASP A 898 27.79 10.06 -27.42
N GLN A 899 28.85 9.53 -26.80
CA GLN A 899 28.80 8.99 -25.42
C GLN A 899 29.91 9.57 -24.54
N GLU A 900 29.51 10.34 -23.54
CA GLU A 900 30.39 11.18 -22.71
C GLU A 900 30.67 10.54 -21.33
N PRO A 901 31.88 10.69 -20.75
CA PRO A 901 32.25 10.06 -19.49
C PRO A 901 31.70 10.79 -18.25
N ILE A 902 31.73 10.11 -17.11
CA ILE A 902 31.54 10.69 -15.77
C ILE A 902 32.80 10.37 -14.97
N ASP A 903 33.45 11.40 -14.42
CA ASP A 903 34.66 11.25 -13.60
C ASP A 903 34.28 11.27 -12.11
N VAL A 904 34.66 10.21 -11.39
CA VAL A 904 34.45 10.11 -9.94
C VAL A 904 35.79 10.31 -9.23
N HIS A 905 35.82 11.23 -8.27
CA HIS A 905 36.99 11.60 -7.48
C HIS A 905 36.74 11.25 -6.00
N ALA A 906 37.27 10.14 -5.50
CA ALA A 906 37.23 9.84 -4.07
C ALA A 906 38.47 10.46 -3.38
N ALA A 907 38.26 11.24 -2.32
CA ALA A 907 39.31 11.88 -1.54
C ALA A 907 39.24 11.38 -0.09
N VAL A 908 40.37 11.01 0.51
CA VAL A 908 40.41 10.48 1.88
C VAL A 908 41.50 11.21 2.64
N GLU A 909 41.11 12.09 3.56
CA GLU A 909 42.06 12.83 4.37
C GLU A 909 42.62 11.90 5.46
N VAL A 910 43.90 11.55 5.33
CA VAL A 910 44.61 10.77 6.34
C VAL A 910 45.35 11.74 7.26
N HIS A 911 44.87 11.89 8.50
CA HIS A 911 45.62 12.58 9.56
C HIS A 911 46.90 11.81 9.92
N VAL A 912 47.96 12.03 9.15
CA VAL A 912 49.32 11.61 9.50
C VAL A 912 49.97 12.68 10.37
N CYS A 913 50.06 12.43 11.68
CA CYS A 913 50.90 13.22 12.58
C CYS A 913 52.40 12.96 12.30
N GLY A 914 52.93 13.48 11.20
CA GLY A 914 54.33 13.35 10.83
C GLY A 914 54.67 14.08 9.52
N ARG A 915 55.74 14.90 9.55
CA ARG A 915 56.26 15.63 8.38
C ARG A 915 56.81 14.67 7.31
N TYR A 916 56.80 15.05 6.03
CA TYR A 916 57.98 14.92 5.14
C TYR A 916 57.89 15.85 3.91
N GLU A 917 59.00 15.95 3.17
CA GLU A 917 59.25 16.86 2.03
C GLU A 917 59.20 16.13 0.67
N ASP A 918 58.71 16.84 -0.36
CA ASP A 918 58.99 16.81 -1.80
C ASP A 918 59.56 15.55 -2.50
N ILE A 919 58.72 14.82 -3.25
CA ILE A 919 59.04 14.20 -4.57
C ILE A 919 57.77 14.27 -5.48
N PRO A 920 57.87 14.65 -6.78
CA PRO A 920 56.70 14.91 -7.63
C PRO A 920 56.12 13.67 -8.36
N TRP A 921 54.79 13.64 -8.54
CA TRP A 921 54.04 12.57 -9.24
C TRP A 921 53.27 13.08 -10.48
N PRO A 922 53.05 12.23 -11.51
CA PRO A 922 52.21 12.57 -12.67
C PRO A 922 50.81 11.88 -12.69
N ALA A 923 49.77 12.66 -13.06
CA ALA A 923 48.59 12.30 -13.88
C ALA A 923 47.73 11.03 -13.54
N PHE A 924 46.47 11.13 -13.03
CA PHE A 924 45.74 9.91 -12.57
C PHE A 924 44.19 9.69 -12.75
N SER A 925 43.35 10.55 -13.40
CA SER A 925 41.96 10.20 -13.89
C SER A 925 42.01 9.20 -15.06
N SER A 926 42.64 8.08 -14.75
CA SER A 926 43.85 7.63 -15.42
C SER A 926 44.87 8.70 -15.91
N LYS A 927 44.56 10.01 -16.07
CA LYS A 927 45.48 11.09 -16.53
C LYS A 927 45.40 12.46 -15.81
N GLY A 928 44.32 12.76 -15.08
CA GLY A 928 44.14 13.97 -14.27
C GLY A 928 43.94 13.67 -12.78
N ALA A 929 42.69 13.43 -12.36
CA ALA A 929 42.25 13.15 -10.98
C ALA A 929 43.25 12.33 -10.15
N ASN A 930 43.65 12.80 -8.99
CA ASN A 930 44.72 12.16 -8.22
C ASN A 930 44.32 10.83 -7.55
N PRO A 931 45.28 9.90 -7.30
CA PRO A 931 45.04 8.76 -6.41
C PRO A 931 44.61 9.28 -5.03
N PHE A 932 43.86 8.48 -4.24
CA PHE A 932 43.40 8.82 -2.88
C PHE A 932 44.45 9.65 -2.11
N THR A 933 44.27 10.98 -2.07
CA THR A 933 45.34 11.88 -1.62
C THR A 933 45.33 12.00 -0.12
N THR A 934 46.41 11.57 0.54
CA THR A 934 46.62 11.83 1.97
C THR A 934 46.91 13.31 2.26
N GLU A 935 47.18 14.12 1.24
CA GLU A 935 47.38 15.56 1.36
C GLU A 935 46.04 16.33 1.40
N PRO A 936 45.83 17.22 2.40
CA PRO A 936 44.66 18.09 2.43
C PRO A 936 44.62 19.08 1.26
N ILE A 937 43.43 19.33 0.72
CA ILE A 937 43.19 20.18 -0.47
C ILE A 937 43.49 21.68 -0.20
N ASP A 938 43.77 22.07 1.05
CA ASP A 938 43.92 23.45 1.56
C ASP A 938 44.93 24.36 0.83
N ARG A 939 45.92 23.82 0.11
CA ARG A 939 47.00 24.65 -0.48
C ARG A 939 46.86 24.97 -1.97
N GLN A 940 45.97 24.31 -2.71
CA GLN A 940 45.80 24.49 -4.17
C GLN A 940 44.33 24.48 -4.63
N VAL A 941 43.39 24.93 -3.78
CA VAL A 941 41.94 24.95 -4.09
C VAL A 941 41.62 25.68 -5.41
N GLU A 942 42.38 26.73 -5.77
CA GLU A 942 42.18 27.49 -7.01
C GLU A 942 42.62 26.73 -8.28
N ASP A 943 43.58 25.79 -8.17
CA ASP A 943 44.02 24.93 -9.26
C ASP A 943 43.14 23.67 -9.37
N TYR A 944 42.65 23.15 -8.23
CA TYR A 944 41.85 21.93 -8.14
C TYR A 944 40.41 22.07 -8.61
N PHE A 945 39.82 23.26 -8.49
CA PHE A 945 38.46 23.54 -8.97
C PHE A 945 38.45 24.66 -10.02
N PRO A 946 38.90 24.39 -11.27
CA PRO A 946 38.82 25.34 -12.36
C PRO A 946 37.38 25.85 -12.55
N LYS A 947 37.24 27.16 -12.80
CA LYS A 947 35.94 27.80 -12.95
C LYS A 947 35.10 27.08 -14.03
N ARG A 948 33.81 26.89 -13.72
CA ARG A 948 32.74 26.32 -14.60
C ARG A 948 32.75 24.80 -14.78
N GLN A 949 33.56 24.05 -14.03
CA GLN A 949 33.49 22.59 -14.03
C GLN A 949 32.40 22.07 -13.08
N GLY A 950 31.73 20.98 -13.45
CA GLY A 950 30.52 20.50 -12.76
C GLY A 950 30.80 19.69 -11.50
N TYR A 951 31.23 20.35 -10.43
CA TYR A 951 31.54 19.69 -9.16
C TYR A 951 30.32 19.43 -8.29
N VAL A 952 30.22 18.22 -7.76
CA VAL A 952 29.31 17.79 -6.69
C VAL A 952 30.17 17.27 -5.55
N VAL A 953 29.98 17.79 -4.33
CA VAL A 953 30.84 17.44 -3.19
C VAL A 953 30.01 16.89 -2.04
N PHE A 954 30.37 15.69 -1.58
CA PHE A 954 29.97 15.12 -0.30
C PHE A 954 31.18 15.23 0.63
N ASP A 955 31.06 15.94 1.75
CA ASP A 955 32.19 16.25 2.64
C ASP A 955 31.87 15.86 4.09
N ASN A 956 32.69 14.96 4.66
CA ASN A 956 32.57 14.52 6.04
C ASN A 956 32.87 15.70 7.00
N HIS A 957 31.88 16.07 7.81
CA HIS A 957 31.79 17.29 8.64
C HIS A 957 32.05 18.61 7.90
N GLY A 958 32.13 18.57 6.58
CA GLY A 958 32.63 19.67 5.79
C GLY A 958 34.08 20.07 6.18
N GLN A 959 34.91 19.10 6.55
CA GLN A 959 36.33 19.29 6.95
C GLN A 959 37.29 18.61 5.98
N ALA A 960 36.94 17.44 5.46
CA ALA A 960 37.77 16.66 4.55
C ALA A 960 38.06 17.36 3.21
N VAL A 961 37.24 18.37 2.84
CA VAL A 961 37.54 19.31 1.73
C VAL A 961 37.70 20.73 2.26
N SER A 962 38.74 20.91 3.07
CA SER A 962 39.11 22.17 3.70
C SER A 962 39.31 23.32 2.69
N GLY A 963 39.09 24.56 3.16
CA GLY A 963 39.06 25.77 2.33
C GLY A 963 37.80 25.97 1.46
N LEU A 964 37.21 24.89 0.92
CA LEU A 964 36.10 24.96 -0.04
C LEU A 964 34.87 25.70 0.51
N LYS A 965 34.54 25.49 1.80
CA LYS A 965 33.42 26.15 2.52
C LYS A 965 33.35 27.68 2.36
N LYS A 966 34.46 28.38 2.06
CA LYS A 966 34.46 29.85 1.90
C LYS A 966 34.30 30.32 0.45
N ARG A 967 34.61 29.48 -0.54
CA ARG A 967 34.76 29.92 -1.95
C ARG A 967 34.07 29.04 -3.00
N ALA A 968 33.49 27.89 -2.63
CA ALA A 968 32.83 26.93 -3.51
C ALA A 968 31.97 27.50 -4.65
N ILE A 969 31.19 28.55 -4.37
CA ILE A 969 30.30 29.19 -5.35
C ILE A 969 31.11 29.84 -6.50
N HIS A 970 32.29 30.42 -6.22
CA HIS A 970 33.18 30.98 -7.24
C HIS A 970 33.81 29.90 -8.14
N PHE A 971 33.82 28.65 -7.70
CA PHE A 971 34.42 27.51 -8.39
C PHE A 971 33.43 26.68 -9.21
N GLY A 972 32.15 27.06 -9.24
CA GLY A 972 31.12 26.32 -9.99
C GLY A 972 30.59 25.08 -9.28
N VAL A 973 30.87 24.90 -7.99
CA VAL A 973 30.33 23.76 -7.23
C VAL A 973 28.80 23.82 -7.21
N ARG A 974 28.18 22.79 -7.79
CA ARG A 974 26.74 22.66 -7.96
C ARG A 974 26.08 22.39 -6.63
N CYS A 975 26.58 21.37 -5.91
CA CYS A 975 26.10 20.94 -4.58
C CYS A 975 27.28 20.72 -3.62
N ILE A 976 27.14 21.17 -2.37
CA ILE A 976 27.94 20.69 -1.23
C ILE A 976 27.01 20.07 -0.21
N HIS A 977 27.28 18.83 0.14
CA HIS A 977 26.53 18.05 1.09
C HIS A 977 27.42 17.63 2.27
N GLU A 978 27.16 18.16 3.45
CA GLU A 978 27.88 17.79 4.67
C GLU A 978 27.23 16.52 5.26
N PHE A 979 27.86 15.35 5.08
CA PHE A 979 27.21 14.04 5.30
C PHE A 979 27.48 13.37 6.65
N SER A 980 28.12 14.07 7.59
CA SER A 980 28.41 13.48 8.91
C SER A 980 28.26 14.47 10.07
N GLY A 981 28.15 13.88 11.25
CA GLY A 981 27.45 14.45 12.39
C GLY A 981 26.42 13.44 12.90
N LYS A 982 26.04 13.57 14.17
CA LYS A 982 25.21 12.58 14.90
C LYS A 982 23.83 12.30 14.28
N GLY A 983 23.37 13.13 13.35
CA GLY A 983 22.14 12.90 12.59
C GLY A 983 22.34 11.99 11.37
N ASN A 984 23.44 12.10 10.63
CA ASN A 984 23.53 11.57 9.26
C ASN A 984 24.26 10.24 9.11
N LEU A 985 24.10 9.36 10.09
CA LEU A 985 24.73 8.03 10.04
C LEU A 985 24.27 7.23 8.81
N SER A 986 23.08 7.52 8.25
CA SER A 986 22.53 6.88 7.04
C SER A 986 23.44 7.10 5.84
N LEU A 987 23.63 8.35 5.43
CA LEU A 987 24.47 8.65 4.27
C LEU A 987 25.94 8.29 4.52
N PHE A 988 26.46 8.54 5.73
CA PHE A 988 27.83 8.17 6.08
C PHE A 988 28.12 6.68 5.84
N GLN A 989 27.27 5.76 6.31
CA GLN A 989 27.54 4.32 6.13
C GLN A 989 27.36 3.86 4.68
N SER A 990 26.38 4.41 3.95
CA SER A 990 26.20 4.11 2.53
C SER A 990 27.41 4.57 1.69
N LEU A 991 28.09 5.63 2.12
CA LEU A 991 29.34 6.10 1.54
C LEU A 991 30.56 5.33 2.07
N GLU A 992 30.60 4.93 3.35
CA GLU A 992 31.69 4.15 3.97
C GLU A 992 31.78 2.72 3.41
N SER A 993 30.65 2.15 3.01
CA SER A 993 30.50 0.81 2.43
C SER A 993 29.52 0.88 1.25
N PRO A 994 29.96 1.33 0.05
CA PRO A 994 29.12 1.31 -1.13
C PRO A 994 28.85 -0.14 -1.59
N PRO A 995 27.80 -0.38 -2.42
CA PRO A 995 27.59 -1.71 -3.01
C PRO A 995 28.81 -2.15 -3.83
N GLN A 996 29.21 -3.42 -3.71
CA GLN A 996 30.40 -3.97 -4.38
C GLN A 996 30.11 -4.55 -5.77
N GLU A 997 28.86 -4.93 -6.05
CA GLU A 997 28.44 -5.46 -7.35
C GLU A 997 28.37 -4.33 -8.41
N PRO A 998 28.94 -4.48 -9.62
CA PRO A 998 29.12 -3.38 -10.58
C PRO A 998 27.84 -2.61 -10.96
N PHE A 999 26.71 -3.29 -11.18
CA PHE A 999 25.44 -2.62 -11.49
C PHE A 999 24.93 -1.81 -10.30
N SER A 1000 24.93 -2.41 -9.13
CA SER A 1000 24.51 -1.81 -7.87
C SER A 1000 25.37 -0.61 -7.49
N PHE A 1001 26.68 -0.70 -7.69
CA PHE A 1001 27.64 0.40 -7.49
C PHE A 1001 27.37 1.56 -8.45
N ALA A 1002 27.28 1.29 -9.76
CA ALA A 1002 27.00 2.32 -10.76
C ALA A 1002 25.62 2.98 -10.53
N TRP A 1003 24.60 2.20 -10.16
CA TRP A 1003 23.28 2.71 -9.80
C TRP A 1003 23.32 3.61 -8.55
N PHE A 1004 24.11 3.24 -7.55
CA PHE A 1004 24.35 4.06 -6.35
C PHE A 1004 25.05 5.38 -6.69
N LEU A 1005 26.09 5.37 -7.54
CA LEU A 1005 26.75 6.58 -8.04
C LEU A 1005 25.80 7.51 -8.80
N TYR A 1006 24.98 6.96 -9.70
CA TYR A 1006 23.96 7.74 -10.40
C TYR A 1006 22.89 8.29 -9.45
N SER A 1007 22.50 7.54 -8.42
CA SER A 1007 21.57 8.00 -7.38
C SER A 1007 22.15 9.15 -6.54
N LEU A 1008 23.44 9.09 -6.18
CA LEU A 1008 24.16 10.18 -5.50
C LEU A 1008 24.24 11.44 -6.37
N LEU A 1009 24.59 11.28 -7.65
CA LEU A 1009 24.68 12.39 -8.59
C LEU A 1009 23.31 13.03 -8.82
N GLU A 1010 22.29 12.24 -9.17
CA GLU A 1010 20.91 12.72 -9.33
C GLU A 1010 20.43 13.47 -8.08
N SER A 1011 20.66 12.89 -6.91
CA SER A 1011 20.30 13.48 -5.63
C SER A 1011 20.95 14.84 -5.40
N ALA A 1012 22.24 14.99 -5.69
CA ALA A 1012 22.95 16.25 -5.52
C ALA A 1012 22.57 17.31 -6.56
N LEU A 1013 22.12 16.91 -7.75
CA LEU A 1013 21.72 17.85 -8.80
C LEU A 1013 20.28 18.37 -8.64
N ILE A 1014 19.45 17.69 -7.84
CA ILE A 1014 18.05 18.04 -7.59
C ILE A 1014 17.94 19.29 -6.70
N ASP A 1015 17.12 20.25 -7.11
CA ASP A 1015 16.77 21.46 -6.39
C ASP A 1015 15.32 21.35 -5.84
N VAL A 1016 15.17 21.39 -4.52
CA VAL A 1016 13.89 21.23 -3.81
C VAL A 1016 13.54 22.48 -3.02
N ALA A 1017 12.39 23.10 -3.30
CA ALA A 1017 11.84 24.14 -2.43
C ALA A 1017 10.89 23.54 -1.39
N ILE A 1018 10.97 24.00 -0.14
CA ILE A 1018 10.13 23.50 0.96
C ILE A 1018 9.32 24.65 1.56
N ILE A 1019 8.00 24.53 1.46
CA ILE A 1019 6.99 25.46 1.96
C ILE A 1019 6.31 24.81 3.17
N ASP A 1020 7.04 24.76 4.29
CA ASP A 1020 6.59 24.20 5.56
C ASP A 1020 7.10 25.11 6.70
N GLU A 1021 6.20 25.56 7.57
CA GLU A 1021 6.51 26.50 8.64
C GLU A 1021 7.51 25.93 9.66
N ARG A 1022 7.52 24.62 9.88
CA ARG A 1022 8.42 23.94 10.82
C ARG A 1022 9.81 23.79 10.25
N VAL A 1023 9.92 23.49 8.95
CA VAL A 1023 11.21 23.48 8.23
C VAL A 1023 11.80 24.88 8.17
N ALA A 1024 10.98 25.91 7.90
CA ALA A 1024 11.41 27.31 7.96
C ALA A 1024 11.90 27.69 9.38
N GLY A 1025 11.09 27.39 10.39
CA GLY A 1025 11.39 27.67 11.80
C GLY A 1025 12.61 26.94 12.35
N ALA A 1026 13.01 25.81 11.75
CA ALA A 1026 14.23 25.07 12.08
C ALA A 1026 15.45 25.53 11.25
N ALA A 1027 15.26 25.82 9.95
CA ALA A 1027 16.31 26.31 9.06
C ALA A 1027 16.86 27.68 9.48
N ALA A 1028 16.07 28.50 10.17
CA ALA A 1028 16.52 29.74 10.81
C ALA A 1028 17.61 29.53 11.89
N GLY A 1029 17.87 28.29 12.33
CA GLY A 1029 18.96 27.97 13.25
C GLY A 1029 20.34 28.23 12.65
N PRO A 1030 21.36 28.59 13.47
CA PRO A 1030 22.71 28.89 12.98
C PRO A 1030 23.30 27.78 12.11
N GLY A 1031 23.75 28.13 10.90
CA GLY A 1031 24.39 27.22 9.95
C GLY A 1031 23.45 26.34 9.13
N ILE A 1032 22.23 26.03 9.62
CA ILE A 1032 21.32 25.05 9.00
C ILE A 1032 20.87 25.50 7.60
N LEU A 1033 20.29 26.71 7.45
CA LEU A 1033 19.90 27.24 6.14
C LEU A 1033 21.04 27.21 5.12
N ARG A 1034 22.26 27.51 5.56
CA ARG A 1034 23.44 27.54 4.67
C ARG A 1034 23.80 26.15 4.16
N ALA A 1035 23.71 25.12 5.02
CA ALA A 1035 23.92 23.73 4.63
C ALA A 1035 22.80 23.25 3.68
N LEU A 1036 21.54 23.58 3.97
CA LEU A 1036 20.39 23.27 3.12
C LEU A 1036 20.53 23.89 1.72
N ASN A 1037 20.75 25.21 1.63
CA ASN A 1037 20.89 25.92 0.36
C ASN A 1037 22.08 25.40 -0.48
N ARG A 1038 23.17 24.97 0.18
CA ARG A 1038 24.33 24.33 -0.49
C ARG A 1038 24.02 22.94 -1.04
N ALA A 1039 23.12 22.21 -0.38
CA ALA A 1039 22.63 20.92 -0.82
C ALA A 1039 21.43 21.01 -1.79
N GLY A 1040 21.13 22.20 -2.36
CA GLY A 1040 19.98 22.39 -3.25
C GLY A 1040 18.62 22.20 -2.54
N ILE A 1041 18.53 22.55 -1.27
CA ILE A 1041 17.29 22.53 -0.48
C ILE A 1041 16.99 23.95 -0.04
N PHE A 1042 15.83 24.48 -0.42
CA PHE A 1042 15.47 25.89 -0.27
C PHE A 1042 14.21 26.07 0.59
N PRO A 1043 14.35 26.25 1.92
CA PRO A 1043 13.22 26.60 2.78
C PRO A 1043 12.63 27.98 2.41
N ALA A 1044 11.33 28.03 2.23
CA ALA A 1044 10.57 29.28 2.18
C ALA A 1044 10.39 29.83 3.60
N PHE A 1045 10.59 31.14 3.77
CA PHE A 1045 10.37 31.82 5.06
C PHE A 1045 9.19 32.78 5.02
N ASN A 1046 8.92 33.34 3.84
CA ASN A 1046 7.92 34.39 3.66
C ASN A 1046 7.05 34.12 2.43
N LEU A 1047 5.77 34.42 2.57
CA LEU A 1047 4.87 34.76 1.47
C LEU A 1047 4.98 36.28 1.23
N ARG A 1048 4.90 36.74 -0.01
CA ARG A 1048 4.69 38.14 -0.36
C ARG A 1048 3.38 38.29 -1.10
N ASP A 1049 2.61 39.31 -0.79
CA ASP A 1049 1.46 39.74 -1.57
C ASP A 1049 1.46 41.25 -1.72
N ASN A 1050 1.41 41.75 -2.95
CA ASN A 1050 1.44 43.18 -3.26
C ASN A 1050 2.54 43.98 -2.52
N GLY A 1051 3.71 43.36 -2.30
CA GLY A 1051 4.84 43.92 -1.56
C GLY A 1051 4.87 43.63 -0.05
N ASN A 1052 3.73 43.29 0.56
CA ASN A 1052 3.66 42.92 1.98
C ASN A 1052 4.26 41.54 2.22
N ARG A 1053 5.20 41.41 3.17
CA ARG A 1053 5.73 40.12 3.61
C ARG A 1053 4.85 39.53 4.72
N THR A 1054 4.57 38.24 4.63
CA THR A 1054 3.95 37.42 5.68
C THR A 1054 4.90 36.28 6.01
N PRO A 1055 5.42 36.17 7.24
CA PRO A 1055 6.21 35.01 7.65
C PRO A 1055 5.34 33.74 7.66
N LEU A 1056 5.94 32.60 7.34
CA LEU A 1056 5.27 31.29 7.40
C LEU A 1056 5.09 30.78 8.83
N ASP A 1057 6.15 30.87 9.65
CA ASP A 1057 6.12 30.60 11.09
C ASP A 1057 6.08 31.95 11.83
N PRO A 1058 4.97 32.29 12.53
CA PRO A 1058 4.91 33.53 13.33
C PRO A 1058 5.99 33.63 14.41
N SER A 1059 6.54 32.50 14.88
CA SER A 1059 7.66 32.50 15.83
C SER A 1059 9.00 32.87 15.17
N LEU A 1060 9.10 32.91 13.83
CA LEU A 1060 10.29 33.46 13.16
C LEU A 1060 10.51 34.92 13.57
N GLU A 1061 9.49 35.76 13.64
CA GLU A 1061 9.66 37.18 13.99
C GLU A 1061 10.25 37.35 15.40
N ALA A 1062 9.84 36.52 16.37
CA ALA A 1062 10.38 36.50 17.73
C ALA A 1062 11.79 35.88 17.80
N LYS A 1063 12.05 34.78 17.08
CA LYS A 1063 13.41 34.20 16.98
C LYS A 1063 14.39 35.19 16.32
N LEU A 1064 13.91 35.95 15.32
CA LEU A 1064 14.63 37.02 14.61
C LEU A 1064 14.83 38.29 15.44
N SER A 1065 14.04 38.55 16.49
CA SER A 1065 14.26 39.66 17.41
C SER A 1065 15.22 39.31 18.56
N ASP A 1066 15.13 38.08 19.08
CA ASP A 1066 15.70 37.76 20.39
C ASP A 1066 17.05 37.05 20.33
N SER A 1067 17.39 36.40 19.22
CA SER A 1067 18.54 35.46 19.15
C SER A 1067 19.56 35.73 18.03
N ILE A 1068 19.33 36.76 17.21
CA ILE A 1068 20.06 36.97 15.96
C ILE A 1068 20.72 38.36 15.96
N THR A 1069 22.04 38.39 15.75
CA THR A 1069 22.78 39.62 15.44
C THR A 1069 22.27 40.21 14.12
N ASP A 1070 22.32 41.54 13.96
CA ASP A 1070 21.76 42.23 12.77
C ASP A 1070 22.22 41.61 11.43
N GLY A 1071 23.46 41.12 11.38
CA GLY A 1071 24.02 40.41 10.24
C GLY A 1071 23.24 39.15 9.81
N SER A 1072 22.78 38.30 10.72
CA SER A 1072 22.01 37.10 10.34
C SER A 1072 20.54 37.43 10.03
N LYS A 1073 20.03 38.57 10.51
CA LYS A 1073 18.71 39.10 10.11
C LYS A 1073 18.74 39.63 8.68
N GLU A 1074 19.79 40.36 8.31
CA GLU A 1074 20.07 40.67 6.90
C GLU A 1074 20.28 39.40 6.08
N GLN A 1075 21.01 38.41 6.59
CA GLN A 1075 21.27 37.16 5.89
C GLN A 1075 19.96 36.41 5.60
N LEU A 1076 19.04 36.27 6.55
CA LEU A 1076 17.73 35.64 6.33
C LEU A 1076 16.84 36.45 5.38
N GLN A 1077 16.96 37.79 5.37
CA GLN A 1077 16.29 38.64 4.39
C GLN A 1077 16.88 38.56 2.97
N LYS A 1078 18.15 38.14 2.84
CA LYS A 1078 18.88 37.99 1.56
C LYS A 1078 18.83 36.55 1.02
N GLU A 1079 18.93 35.53 1.87
CA GLU A 1079 19.10 34.11 1.50
C GLU A 1079 17.83 33.24 1.66
N GLY A 1080 16.74 33.76 2.25
CA GLY A 1080 15.51 32.99 2.54
C GLY A 1080 14.40 33.16 1.50
N VAL A 1081 13.95 32.05 0.86
CA VAL A 1081 13.00 32.09 -0.27
C VAL A 1081 11.71 32.83 0.06
N THR A 1082 11.27 33.68 -0.87
CA THR A 1082 10.06 34.49 -0.72
C THR A 1082 9.07 34.25 -1.87
N LEU A 1083 7.92 33.67 -1.52
CA LEU A 1083 6.87 33.29 -2.47
C LEU A 1083 6.05 34.51 -2.90
N LEU A 1084 6.19 34.96 -4.15
CA LEU A 1084 5.34 35.97 -4.77
C LEU A 1084 4.31 35.29 -5.71
N PRO A 1085 3.02 35.66 -5.70
CA PRO A 1085 2.09 35.31 -6.78
C PRO A 1085 2.27 36.26 -7.98
N PRO A 1086 2.33 35.77 -9.23
CA PRO A 1086 2.34 34.37 -9.66
C PRO A 1086 3.74 33.73 -9.78
N ALA A 1087 4.82 34.45 -9.47
CA ALA A 1087 6.20 34.00 -9.67
C ALA A 1087 7.05 34.17 -8.39
N ILE A 1088 7.75 33.14 -7.93
CA ILE A 1088 8.61 33.23 -6.73
C ILE A 1088 9.88 34.06 -7.01
N ASP A 1089 10.10 35.10 -6.20
CA ASP A 1089 11.44 35.68 -5.99
C ASP A 1089 12.22 34.75 -5.05
N LEU A 1090 12.87 33.74 -5.64
CA LEU A 1090 13.78 32.87 -4.91
C LEU A 1090 14.96 33.71 -4.46
N ALA A 1091 15.22 33.71 -3.16
CA ALA A 1091 16.13 34.66 -2.54
C ALA A 1091 17.58 34.36 -2.89
N CYS A 1092 18.35 35.43 -3.09
CA CYS A 1092 19.66 35.37 -3.70
C CYS A 1092 20.75 35.11 -2.65
N GLN A 1093 21.45 33.99 -2.74
CA GLN A 1093 22.65 33.82 -1.92
C GLN A 1093 23.78 34.72 -2.45
N LYS A 1094 23.86 35.94 -1.91
CA LYS A 1094 24.97 36.88 -2.12
C LYS A 1094 26.12 36.56 -1.18
N GLN A 1095 27.18 35.97 -1.71
CA GLN A 1095 28.43 35.76 -1.00
C GLN A 1095 29.57 36.34 -1.85
N ASN A 1096 30.17 37.45 -1.38
CA ASN A 1096 31.30 38.15 -2.00
C ASN A 1096 31.10 38.42 -3.50
N ASP A 1097 30.12 39.27 -3.84
CA ASP A 1097 29.76 39.71 -5.20
C ASP A 1097 29.31 38.62 -6.20
N VAL A 1098 29.19 37.35 -5.80
CA VAL A 1098 28.54 36.29 -6.59
C VAL A 1098 27.18 35.95 -5.99
N GLU A 1099 26.17 35.89 -6.85
CA GLU A 1099 24.75 35.80 -6.52
C GLU A 1099 24.18 34.49 -7.07
N LYS A 1100 24.03 33.46 -6.24
CA LYS A 1100 23.24 32.26 -6.61
C LYS A 1100 21.76 32.63 -6.51
N THR A 1101 21.16 33.04 -7.62
CA THR A 1101 19.69 33.10 -7.78
C THR A 1101 19.17 31.79 -8.37
N VAL A 1102 18.19 31.21 -7.69
CA VAL A 1102 17.27 30.27 -8.32
C VAL A 1102 16.21 31.13 -9.03
N HIS A 1103 15.62 30.68 -10.13
CA HIS A 1103 14.51 31.38 -10.80
C HIS A 1103 13.43 30.37 -11.22
N PRO A 1104 12.18 30.81 -11.46
CA PRO A 1104 11.17 29.95 -12.07
C PRO A 1104 11.64 29.41 -13.45
N PRO A 1105 11.10 28.27 -13.93
CA PRO A 1105 11.66 27.49 -15.06
C PRO A 1105 11.60 28.13 -16.47
N ASN A 1106 11.39 29.44 -16.55
CA ASN A 1106 10.93 30.18 -17.71
C ASN A 1106 11.70 31.48 -17.97
N LYS A 1107 12.62 31.88 -17.07
CA LYS A 1107 13.56 32.97 -17.32
C LYS A 1107 14.76 32.38 -18.05
N ASN A 1108 15.00 32.85 -19.28
CA ASN A 1108 16.14 32.41 -20.11
C ASN A 1108 17.45 32.52 -19.30
N ALA A 1109 18.14 31.40 -19.10
CA ALA A 1109 19.41 31.38 -18.41
C ALA A 1109 20.44 32.17 -19.24
N ASP A 1110 20.98 33.25 -18.65
CA ASP A 1110 22.10 33.96 -19.28
C ASP A 1110 23.33 33.03 -19.31
N LYS A 1111 24.05 33.02 -20.44
CA LYS A 1111 25.25 32.19 -20.63
C LYS A 1111 26.38 32.51 -19.63
N SER A 1112 26.28 33.62 -18.91
CA SER A 1112 27.22 34.03 -17.87
C SER A 1112 27.01 33.31 -16.52
N ASN A 1113 25.77 32.97 -16.18
CA ASN A 1113 25.35 32.38 -14.90
C ASN A 1113 24.33 31.26 -15.16
N PRO A 1114 24.71 29.97 -15.03
CA PRO A 1114 23.77 28.86 -15.16
C PRO A 1114 22.74 28.90 -14.02
N ILE A 1115 21.59 29.49 -14.33
CA ILE A 1115 20.39 29.50 -13.50
C ILE A 1115 19.77 28.11 -13.57
N HIS A 1116 19.42 27.54 -12.42
CA HIS A 1116 18.80 26.22 -12.35
C HIS A 1116 17.34 26.34 -11.85
N PRO A 1117 16.38 25.67 -12.50
CA PRO A 1117 14.99 25.63 -12.05
C PRO A 1117 14.82 24.71 -10.85
N LEU A 1118 13.75 24.91 -10.08
CA LEU A 1118 13.30 23.96 -9.06
C LEU A 1118 12.74 22.70 -9.75
N ASP A 1119 13.12 21.52 -9.25
CA ASP A 1119 12.59 20.24 -9.73
C ASP A 1119 11.36 19.80 -8.93
N ALA A 1120 11.34 20.13 -7.63
CA ALA A 1120 10.25 19.80 -6.74
C ALA A 1120 9.90 20.95 -5.78
N VAL A 1121 8.61 21.11 -5.51
CA VAL A 1121 8.07 21.90 -4.40
C VAL A 1121 7.36 20.97 -3.43
N ILE A 1122 7.78 20.98 -2.16
CA ILE A 1122 7.08 20.30 -1.07
C ILE A 1122 6.31 21.37 -0.29
N ILE A 1123 4.98 21.23 -0.18
CA ILE A 1123 4.12 22.21 0.51
C ILE A 1123 3.29 21.56 1.62
N HIS A 1124 3.26 22.22 2.78
CA HIS A 1124 2.47 21.81 3.92
C HIS A 1124 1.02 22.32 3.83
N GLU A 1125 0.03 21.46 4.04
CA GLU A 1125 -1.39 21.85 4.07
C GLU A 1125 -1.68 22.94 5.12
N GLY A 1126 -0.97 22.95 6.26
CA GLY A 1126 -1.09 24.01 7.26
C GLY A 1126 -0.61 25.39 6.80
N VAL A 1127 0.36 25.46 5.88
CA VAL A 1127 0.70 26.72 5.20
C VAL A 1127 -0.45 27.17 4.31
N VAL A 1128 -1.08 26.22 3.58
CA VAL A 1128 -2.21 26.53 2.70
C VAL A 1128 -3.40 27.10 3.49
N ASP A 1129 -3.70 26.57 4.69
CA ASP A 1129 -4.69 27.15 5.62
C ASP A 1129 -4.42 28.67 5.82
N VAL A 1130 -3.16 29.07 6.05
CA VAL A 1130 -2.74 30.47 6.27
C VAL A 1130 -2.82 31.31 4.98
N VAL A 1131 -2.39 30.77 3.83
CA VAL A 1131 -2.38 31.52 2.57
C VAL A 1131 -3.79 31.84 2.10
N LEU A 1132 -4.70 30.86 2.18
CA LEU A 1132 -6.11 31.03 1.83
C LEU A 1132 -6.82 31.94 2.83
N GLY A 1133 -6.54 31.81 4.13
CA GLY A 1133 -7.10 32.68 5.17
C GLY A 1133 -6.74 34.16 5.02
N LYS A 1134 -5.57 34.47 4.43
CA LYS A 1134 -5.09 35.85 4.18
C LYS A 1134 -5.44 36.39 2.79
N SER A 1135 -6.19 35.64 1.97
CA SER A 1135 -6.51 35.99 0.56
C SER A 1135 -5.31 36.19 -0.38
N VAL A 1136 -4.10 35.78 0.03
CA VAL A 1136 -2.85 35.88 -0.75
C VAL A 1136 -2.93 35.02 -2.01
N TRP A 1137 -3.53 33.83 -1.88
CA TRP A 1137 -3.88 32.96 -3.00
C TRP A 1137 -5.38 32.68 -2.99
N LYS A 1138 -5.98 32.61 -4.18
CA LYS A 1138 -7.31 32.03 -4.36
C LYS A 1138 -7.19 30.50 -4.30
N LYS A 1139 -8.22 29.83 -3.77
CA LYS A 1139 -8.31 28.36 -3.80
C LYS A 1139 -8.32 27.85 -5.25
N GLU A 1140 -9.07 28.54 -6.11
CA GLU A 1140 -9.06 28.33 -7.56
C GLU A 1140 -7.69 28.71 -8.14
N GLY A 1141 -7.00 27.73 -8.74
CA GLY A 1141 -5.69 27.93 -9.36
C GLY A 1141 -4.48 27.76 -8.43
N LEU A 1142 -4.66 27.37 -7.17
CA LEU A 1142 -3.58 27.11 -6.21
C LEU A 1142 -2.52 26.14 -6.76
N GLU A 1143 -2.94 24.95 -7.20
CA GLU A 1143 -2.05 23.95 -7.80
C GLU A 1143 -1.42 24.44 -9.10
N ARG A 1144 -2.16 25.22 -9.89
CA ARG A 1144 -1.64 25.88 -11.10
C ARG A 1144 -0.44 26.77 -10.76
N ASN A 1145 -0.52 27.52 -9.67
CA ASN A 1145 0.57 28.39 -9.22
C ASN A 1145 1.76 27.56 -8.73
N LEU A 1146 1.53 26.40 -8.11
CA LEU A 1146 2.59 25.50 -7.64
C LEU A 1146 3.32 24.78 -8.79
N PHE A 1147 2.59 24.30 -9.80
CA PHE A 1147 3.19 23.67 -11.00
C PHE A 1147 3.86 24.65 -11.96
N ALA A 1148 3.61 25.96 -11.82
CA ALA A 1148 4.40 26.99 -12.49
C ALA A 1148 5.82 27.14 -11.91
N LEU A 1149 6.09 26.55 -10.73
CA LEU A 1149 7.37 26.65 -10.03
C LEU A 1149 8.31 25.48 -10.34
N ALA A 1150 7.74 24.28 -10.40
CA ALA A 1150 8.47 23.01 -10.50
C ALA A 1150 7.61 21.92 -11.18
N PRO A 1151 8.23 20.96 -11.90
CA PRO A 1151 7.51 19.85 -12.51
C PRO A 1151 6.83 18.92 -11.51
N ARG A 1152 7.30 18.86 -10.27
CA ARG A 1152 6.74 18.06 -9.19
C ARG A 1152 6.25 18.94 -8.04
N VAL A 1153 5.00 18.76 -7.66
CA VAL A 1153 4.43 19.33 -6.44
C VAL A 1153 4.05 18.18 -5.52
N ILE A 1154 4.56 18.21 -4.29
CA ILE A 1154 4.37 17.20 -3.26
C ILE A 1154 3.68 17.88 -2.09
N ARG A 1155 2.66 17.26 -1.53
CA ARG A 1155 1.98 17.74 -0.32
C ARG A 1155 2.50 17.01 0.91
N THR A 1156 2.61 17.73 2.01
CA THR A 1156 2.90 17.16 3.34
C THR A 1156 1.90 17.70 4.37
N SER A 1157 1.78 17.02 5.51
CA SER A 1157 0.77 17.30 6.52
C SER A 1157 1.20 16.80 7.89
N GLY A 1158 0.92 17.56 8.95
CA GLY A 1158 0.98 17.08 10.33
C GLY A 1158 -0.18 16.16 10.74
N ARG A 1159 -1.04 15.75 9.80
CA ARG A 1159 -2.25 14.93 10.03
C ARG A 1159 -2.34 13.71 9.10
N GLY A 1160 -1.21 13.28 8.52
CA GLY A 1160 -1.13 12.20 7.54
C GLY A 1160 -1.72 12.57 6.18
N SER A 1161 -1.95 11.55 5.36
CA SER A 1161 -2.19 11.67 3.91
C SER A 1161 -3.55 12.25 3.49
N GLN A 1162 -4.45 12.60 4.42
CA GLN A 1162 -5.73 13.20 4.08
C GLN A 1162 -5.58 14.68 3.64
N PRO A 1163 -5.95 15.03 2.40
CA PRO A 1163 -5.85 16.41 1.92
C PRO A 1163 -6.94 17.31 2.52
N ARG A 1164 -6.71 18.63 2.46
CA ARG A 1164 -7.69 19.64 2.90
C ARG A 1164 -8.00 20.65 1.81
N HIS A 1165 -6.95 21.23 1.25
CA HIS A 1165 -7.04 22.33 0.30
C HIS A 1165 -6.40 21.98 -1.04
N LEU A 1166 -5.36 21.14 -1.01
CA LEU A 1166 -4.71 20.58 -2.19
C LEU A 1166 -5.44 19.32 -2.67
N SER A 1167 -5.26 18.96 -3.94
CA SER A 1167 -5.86 17.79 -4.54
C SER A 1167 -5.32 16.49 -3.93
N PRO A 1168 -6.18 15.46 -3.71
CA PRO A 1168 -5.73 14.12 -3.37
C PRO A 1168 -4.74 13.54 -4.39
N ARG A 1169 -4.80 14.01 -5.66
CA ARG A 1169 -3.93 13.58 -6.77
C ARG A 1169 -2.47 13.94 -6.56
N LEU A 1170 -2.14 14.93 -5.73
CA LEU A 1170 -0.74 15.27 -5.49
C LEU A 1170 -0.05 14.16 -4.68
N PRO A 1171 1.19 13.76 -5.06
CA PRO A 1171 2.04 12.90 -4.24
C PRO A 1171 2.12 13.41 -2.80
N PHE A 1172 2.08 12.49 -1.84
CA PHE A 1172 2.15 12.81 -0.42
C PHE A 1172 3.46 12.31 0.20
N MET A 1173 4.09 13.14 1.02
CA MET A 1173 5.29 12.80 1.78
C MET A 1173 5.06 13.07 3.27
N GLU A 1174 5.44 12.12 4.12
CA GLU A 1174 5.31 12.29 5.57
C GLU A 1174 6.27 13.37 6.09
N PHE A 1175 5.81 14.14 7.08
CA PHE A 1175 6.64 15.20 7.64
C PHE A 1175 7.86 14.66 8.40
N SER A 1176 7.79 13.43 8.92
CA SER A 1176 8.93 12.75 9.56
C SER A 1176 10.11 12.62 8.60
N GLU A 1177 9.85 12.01 7.45
CA GLU A 1177 10.75 11.81 6.33
C GLU A 1177 11.33 13.14 5.83
N LEU A 1178 10.49 14.16 5.68
CA LEU A 1178 10.94 15.52 5.35
C LEU A 1178 11.87 16.12 6.43
N SER A 1179 11.48 16.04 7.70
CA SER A 1179 12.23 16.65 8.82
C SER A 1179 13.57 15.96 9.07
N GLU A 1180 13.61 14.64 8.92
CA GLU A 1180 14.80 13.82 9.08
C GLU A 1180 15.82 14.15 8.00
N THR A 1181 15.38 14.04 6.73
CA THR A 1181 16.25 14.22 5.57
C THR A 1181 16.66 15.67 5.31
N THR A 1182 16.13 16.65 6.04
CA THR A 1182 16.47 18.07 5.90
C THR A 1182 17.25 18.63 7.09
N TYR A 1183 16.60 18.98 8.21
CA TYR A 1183 17.23 19.76 9.28
C TYR A 1183 17.69 18.94 10.50
N ARG A 1184 17.28 17.66 10.63
CA ARG A 1184 17.77 16.76 11.69
C ARG A 1184 19.03 16.02 11.29
N ALA A 1185 19.04 15.40 10.12
CA ALA A 1185 20.17 14.65 9.59
C ALA A 1185 20.77 15.25 8.32
N LEU A 1186 20.04 16.08 7.56
CA LEU A 1186 20.41 16.52 6.20
C LEU A 1186 20.88 15.34 5.34
N ASN A 1187 19.97 14.45 4.96
CA ASN A 1187 20.28 13.34 4.07
C ASN A 1187 19.64 13.59 2.69
N LYS A 1188 20.39 14.26 1.82
CA LYS A 1188 19.91 14.59 0.47
C LYS A 1188 19.63 13.36 -0.38
N LEU A 1189 20.39 12.26 -0.21
CA LEU A 1189 20.15 10.99 -0.94
C LEU A 1189 18.76 10.44 -0.64
N ILE A 1190 18.42 10.30 0.65
CA ILE A 1190 17.10 9.82 1.07
C ILE A 1190 16.01 10.84 0.72
N LEU A 1191 16.22 12.15 0.91
CA LEU A 1191 15.26 13.18 0.47
C LEU A 1191 14.93 13.05 -1.02
N SER A 1192 15.97 12.87 -1.85
CA SER A 1192 15.80 12.81 -3.30
C SER A 1192 15.12 11.50 -3.71
N LYS A 1193 15.50 10.36 -3.11
CA LYS A 1193 14.77 9.10 -3.30
C LYS A 1193 13.29 9.26 -2.94
N ALA A 1194 12.97 9.84 -1.78
CA ALA A 1194 11.59 10.08 -1.37
C ALA A 1194 10.85 11.03 -2.34
N VAL A 1195 11.45 12.17 -2.74
CA VAL A 1195 10.85 13.13 -3.70
C VAL A 1195 10.54 12.48 -5.06
N LEU A 1196 11.41 11.59 -5.52
CA LEU A 1196 11.28 10.89 -6.80
C LEU A 1196 10.34 9.65 -6.69
N GLY A 1197 10.28 9.05 -5.50
CA GLY A 1197 9.58 7.80 -5.17
C GLY A 1197 8.17 7.97 -4.60
N VAL A 1198 7.77 9.15 -4.11
CA VAL A 1198 6.36 9.42 -3.82
C VAL A 1198 5.57 9.63 -5.11
N PHE A 1199 4.36 9.10 -5.20
CA PHE A 1199 3.47 9.25 -6.37
C PHE A 1199 2.08 9.72 -5.94
N GLY A 1200 1.37 10.36 -6.87
CA GLY A 1200 -0.06 10.60 -6.74
C GLY A 1200 -0.87 9.30 -6.83
N PRO A 1201 -2.06 9.21 -6.22
CA PRO A 1201 -2.98 8.10 -6.48
C PRO A 1201 -3.33 8.07 -7.98
N ASN A 1202 -3.31 6.87 -8.56
CA ASN A 1202 -3.82 6.71 -9.92
C ASN A 1202 -5.35 6.75 -9.86
N GLU A 1203 -5.93 7.92 -10.17
CA GLU A 1203 -7.35 8.02 -10.49
C GLU A 1203 -7.62 7.38 -11.86
N VAL A 1204 -7.52 6.05 -11.91
CA VAL A 1204 -8.37 5.28 -12.83
C VAL A 1204 -9.78 5.77 -12.56
N LYS A 1205 -10.43 6.35 -13.59
CA LYS A 1205 -11.78 6.88 -13.48
C LYS A 1205 -12.62 5.83 -12.76
N LYS A 1206 -13.15 6.19 -11.59
CA LYS A 1206 -14.29 5.47 -11.03
C LYS A 1206 -15.43 5.75 -11.98
N GLU A 1207 -15.59 4.88 -12.97
CA GLU A 1207 -16.80 4.81 -13.76
C GLU A 1207 -17.92 4.55 -12.75
N ASN A 1208 -18.77 5.57 -12.58
CA ASN A 1208 -19.85 5.61 -11.60
C ASN A 1208 -21.03 4.75 -12.05
#